data_AF-A0A7Y1Z214-F1
#
_entry.id   AF-A0A7Y1Z214-F1
#
_cell.length_a   1.000
_cell.length_b   1.000
_cell.length_c   1.000
_cell.angle_alpha   90.00
_cell.angle_beta   90.00
_cell.angle_gamma   90.00
#
_symmetry.space_group_name_H-M   'P 1'
#
loop_
_entity.id
_entity.type
_entity.pdbx_description
1 polymer ?
#
loop_
_entity_poly.entity_id
_entity_poly.type
_entity_poly.pdbx_seq_one_letter_code
_entity_poly.pdbx_strand_id
1 'polypeptide(L)'
;MTEKRDYRDTVFLPKTDFPMKAGLPAKEPGILARWEEQDLYKKLREARAGREKFILHDGPPYANGDMHIGHALNHILKDMVVRTRTLLGMDAPYVPGWDCHGLPIEWKVEEQYRKKKLNKDEVPAEEFRAECRAYARKWVDTQREQLKRLGINADWDKPYLTMDFDAEATIVAELMKFAESGQLYRGAKPIMWSPVEKTALAEAEVEYEDITSTQIDVAFEIVESPIPELVGAYAVVWTTTPWTIPSNQAIAYGADVEYVLVGFQANEDSKPAMNVPESVMEHPNLSWLKGARFVVARTLLPAFRKRLDAFAHSLVPERDYSVQVCTAPDEWTGKGSDLAGTFARHPMAAKFPDSDFYTKPRPFLDGSEFVTTESGTGLVHMAPDHGEDDFFLCKAHGIEPVFAVGPDGLYRDDWPWLGGHDQRRRAVINPNLNAPPKDDGTGGPICEDLKAAGALLSASTDYQHSYPHSWRSKKKVIYRCTPQWFVPMDVAIDRQTPFCAAEADIRAAQADGETLRQTAVAAIAQTRFVPEKGRNRISSMVEGRPDWVLSRQRAWGVPITLFVDRKSGQYLCDPAVNARIIAAIREGGVDAWSDERMQEYLGPDYRAEDYERIIDILDVWFDSGCTHAFVLESGKWPDLLRPDGYDGPPADLYLE
;
A
#
# COMPACT_ATOMS: atom_id res chain seq x y z
N MET A 1 45.87 18.72 79.81
CA MET A 1 45.84 17.96 78.55
C MET A 1 46.27 18.91 77.46
N THR A 2 47.41 18.67 76.81
CA THR A 2 47.86 19.46 75.66
C THR A 2 46.89 19.22 74.50
N GLU A 3 46.31 20.29 73.96
CA GLU A 3 45.44 20.19 72.78
C GLU A 3 46.22 19.56 71.62
N LYS A 4 45.63 18.51 71.05
CA LYS A 4 46.21 17.78 69.93
C LYS A 4 46.21 18.72 68.72
N ARG A 5 47.40 18.97 68.13
CA ARG A 5 47.53 19.86 66.95
C ARG A 5 46.62 19.38 65.82
N ASP A 6 45.78 20.28 65.32
CA ASP A 6 44.97 20.06 64.13
C ASP A 6 45.84 20.24 62.88
N TYR A 7 45.94 19.19 62.08
CA TYR A 7 46.75 19.19 60.84
C TYR A 7 45.92 19.53 59.60
N ARG A 8 44.61 19.78 59.71
CA ARG A 8 43.73 20.05 58.55
C ARG A 8 44.24 21.18 57.65
N ASP A 9 44.75 22.26 58.23
CA ASP A 9 45.29 23.41 57.49
C ASP A 9 46.68 23.15 56.88
N THR A 10 47.33 22.03 57.21
CA THR A 10 48.61 21.61 56.63
C THR A 10 48.47 20.70 55.42
N VAL A 11 47.24 20.30 55.08
CA VAL A 11 46.94 19.38 53.97
C VAL A 11 46.20 20.15 52.86
N PHE A 12 46.67 19.99 51.61
CA PHE A 12 46.02 20.57 50.44
C PHE A 12 44.78 19.76 50.05
N LEU A 13 43.66 20.02 50.73
CA LEU A 13 42.38 19.40 50.37
C LEU A 13 41.83 20.00 49.07
N PRO A 14 41.27 19.18 48.16
CA PRO A 14 40.56 19.68 47.00
C PRO A 14 39.43 20.62 47.42
N LYS A 15 39.41 21.84 46.84
CA LYS A 15 38.33 22.81 47.01
C LYS A 15 37.67 23.02 45.66
N THR A 16 36.36 22.83 45.60
CA THR A 16 35.58 23.07 44.40
C THR A 16 34.16 23.46 44.77
N ASP A 17 33.61 24.41 44.01
CA ASP A 17 32.19 24.76 44.06
C ASP A 17 31.34 23.78 43.22
N PHE A 18 31.97 22.79 42.57
CA PHE A 18 31.27 21.76 41.82
C PHE A 18 30.49 20.84 42.78
N PRO A 19 29.15 20.81 42.70
CA PRO A 19 28.35 20.04 43.63
C PRO A 19 28.52 18.54 43.38
N MET A 20 28.56 17.76 44.46
CA MET A 20 28.67 16.30 44.38
C MET A 20 27.42 15.65 43.75
N LYS A 21 26.23 16.24 43.96
CA LYS A 21 24.99 15.82 43.28
C LYS A 21 24.81 16.65 42.02
N ALA A 22 24.61 15.99 40.88
CA ALA A 22 24.53 16.66 39.58
C ALA A 22 23.30 17.57 39.44
N GLY A 23 22.15 17.19 39.99
CA GLY A 23 20.91 17.98 39.92
C GLY A 23 20.44 18.26 38.49
N LEU A 24 20.67 17.31 37.58
CA LEU A 24 20.54 17.50 36.12
C LEU A 24 19.19 18.09 35.66
N PRO A 25 18.01 17.66 36.17
CA PRO A 25 16.74 18.22 35.73
C PRO A 25 16.60 19.74 35.94
N ALA A 26 17.30 20.31 36.93
CA ALA A 26 17.33 21.75 37.18
C ALA A 26 18.54 22.43 36.51
N LYS A 27 19.67 21.73 36.41
CA LYS A 27 20.92 22.28 35.86
C LYS A 27 20.92 22.36 34.33
N GLU A 28 20.39 21.35 33.64
CA GLU A 28 20.35 21.29 32.17
C GLU A 28 19.57 22.47 31.56
N PRO A 29 18.35 22.83 32.01
CA PRO A 29 17.64 23.99 31.47
C PRO A 29 18.44 25.29 31.57
N GLY A 30 19.17 25.50 32.68
CA GLY A 30 20.05 26.66 32.83
C GLY A 30 21.25 26.66 31.87
N ILE A 31 21.77 25.47 31.53
CA ILE A 31 22.83 25.33 30.52
C ILE A 31 22.28 25.64 29.12
N LEU A 32 21.10 25.12 28.78
CA LEU A 32 20.44 25.35 27.50
C LEU A 32 20.10 26.82 27.29
N ALA A 33 19.49 27.47 28.30
CA ALA A 33 19.18 28.89 28.26
C ALA A 33 20.44 29.74 28.02
N ARG A 34 21.56 29.38 28.64
CA ARG A 34 22.85 30.05 28.39
C ARG A 34 23.37 29.83 26.97
N TRP A 35 23.18 28.63 26.38
CA TRP A 35 23.58 28.37 25.00
C TRP A 35 22.76 29.19 24.01
N GLU A 36 21.46 29.31 24.26
CA GLU A 36 20.53 30.12 23.46
C GLU A 36 20.84 31.62 23.58
N GLU A 37 21.01 32.15 24.80
CA GLU A 37 21.41 33.55 25.04
C GLU A 37 22.72 33.90 24.33
N GLN A 38 23.65 32.95 24.24
CA GLN A 38 24.94 33.14 23.59
C GLN A 38 24.91 32.92 22.08
N ASP A 39 23.80 32.46 21.51
CA ASP A 39 23.70 32.00 20.12
C ASP A 39 24.84 31.02 19.78
N LEU A 40 24.94 29.96 20.59
CA LEU A 40 26.06 29.01 20.52
C LEU A 40 26.17 28.36 19.13
N TYR A 41 25.05 28.05 18.49
CA TYR A 41 25.03 27.45 17.16
C TYR A 41 25.73 28.36 16.14
N LYS A 42 25.33 29.64 16.07
CA LYS A 42 25.94 30.61 15.16
C LYS A 42 27.42 30.82 15.45
N LYS A 43 27.80 30.97 16.73
CA LYS A 43 29.23 31.08 17.11
C LYS A 43 30.06 29.89 16.66
N LEU A 44 29.50 28.67 16.72
CA LEU A 44 30.17 27.47 16.22
C LEU A 44 30.30 27.48 14.70
N ARG A 45 29.27 27.93 13.96
CA ARG A 45 29.34 28.10 12.50
C ARG A 45 30.41 29.11 12.11
N GLU A 46 30.40 30.29 12.71
CA GLU A 46 31.41 31.34 12.48
C GLU A 46 32.83 30.85 12.77
N ALA A 47 33.04 30.11 13.88
CA ALA A 47 34.33 29.56 14.25
C ALA A 47 34.83 28.44 13.32
N ARG A 48 33.95 27.88 12.47
CA ARG A 48 34.26 26.83 11.50
C ARG A 48 34.15 27.29 10.04
N ALA A 49 33.79 28.55 9.79
CA ALA A 49 33.71 29.10 8.45
C ALA A 49 35.01 28.86 7.66
N GLY A 50 34.87 28.36 6.42
CA GLY A 50 35.99 28.04 5.53
C GLY A 50 36.75 26.75 5.86
N ARG A 51 36.33 25.97 6.86
CA ARG A 51 36.88 24.63 7.12
C ARG A 51 36.28 23.60 6.18
N GLU A 52 36.90 22.43 6.13
CA GLU A 52 36.34 21.26 5.44
C GLU A 52 34.96 20.93 6.01
N LYS A 53 33.96 20.78 5.13
CA LYS A 53 32.58 20.53 5.51
C LYS A 53 32.34 19.06 5.85
N PHE A 54 31.49 18.82 6.84
CA PHE A 54 30.87 17.52 7.09
C PHE A 54 29.35 17.67 7.07
N ILE A 55 28.68 17.11 6.06
CA ILE A 55 27.23 17.28 5.87
C ILE A 55 26.51 16.02 6.36
N LEU A 56 25.72 16.18 7.43
CA LEU A 56 24.73 15.19 7.86
C LEU A 56 23.37 15.64 7.36
N HIS A 57 22.74 14.87 6.48
CA HIS A 57 21.37 15.14 6.04
C HIS A 57 20.38 14.50 7.01
N ASP A 58 19.48 15.31 7.56
CA ASP A 58 18.50 14.85 8.54
C ASP A 58 17.35 14.15 7.82
N GLY A 59 17.06 12.89 8.16
CA GLY A 59 15.79 12.27 7.76
C GLY A 59 14.63 12.86 8.58
N PRO A 60 13.58 13.41 7.96
CA PRO A 60 12.58 14.20 8.66
C PRO A 60 11.65 13.32 9.50
N PRO A 61 11.53 13.51 10.83
CA PRO A 61 10.44 12.93 11.60
C PRO A 61 9.08 13.41 11.09
N TYR A 62 8.09 12.54 11.25
CA TYR A 62 6.71 12.85 10.89
C TYR A 62 6.07 13.80 11.91
N ALA A 63 5.44 14.89 11.45
CA ALA A 63 4.86 15.94 12.28
C ALA A 63 3.51 15.54 12.91
N ASN A 64 3.50 14.43 13.64
CA ASN A 64 2.31 13.88 14.29
C ASN A 64 2.64 13.19 15.62
N GLY A 65 2.12 13.74 16.71
CA GLY A 65 2.28 13.16 18.04
C GLY A 65 3.59 13.54 18.74
N ASP A 66 3.66 13.22 20.04
CA ASP A 66 4.86 13.43 20.85
C ASP A 66 5.99 12.50 20.44
N MET A 67 7.24 12.95 20.65
CA MET A 67 8.39 12.10 20.46
C MET A 67 8.40 10.90 21.42
N HIS A 68 8.60 9.70 20.89
CA HIS A 68 8.99 8.51 21.65
C HIS A 68 10.52 8.29 21.69
N ILE A 69 10.97 7.29 22.47
CA ILE A 69 12.39 6.96 22.68
C ILE A 69 13.19 6.71 21.39
N GLY A 70 12.56 6.18 20.34
CA GLY A 70 13.18 6.03 19.02
C GLY A 70 13.68 7.36 18.43
N HIS A 71 12.89 8.44 18.53
CA HIS A 71 13.32 9.76 18.05
C HIS A 71 14.51 10.28 18.87
N ALA A 72 14.47 10.09 20.19
CA ALA A 72 15.56 10.49 21.07
C ALA A 72 16.86 9.75 20.71
N LEU A 73 16.80 8.43 20.51
CA LEU A 73 17.93 7.63 20.07
C LEU A 73 18.52 8.15 18.75
N ASN A 74 17.68 8.32 17.72
CA ASN A 74 18.13 8.77 16.40
C ASN A 74 18.79 10.16 16.46
N HIS A 75 18.15 11.15 17.09
CA HIS A 75 18.66 12.52 17.10
C HIS A 75 19.86 12.72 18.03
N ILE A 76 19.94 11.98 19.15
CA ILE A 76 21.13 12.00 20.01
C ILE A 76 22.33 11.46 19.23
N LEU A 77 22.16 10.40 18.44
CA LEU A 77 23.25 9.86 17.60
C LEU A 77 23.69 10.87 16.53
N LYS A 78 22.75 11.53 15.85
CA LYS A 78 23.05 12.61 14.88
C LYS A 78 23.83 13.75 15.53
N ASP A 79 23.36 14.24 16.68
CA ASP A 79 24.01 15.31 17.44
C ASP A 79 25.42 14.89 17.91
N MET A 80 25.59 13.66 18.39
CA MET A 80 26.91 13.11 18.75
C MET A 80 27.89 13.14 17.56
N VAL A 81 27.44 12.76 16.37
CA VAL A 81 28.27 12.78 15.15
C VAL A 81 28.63 14.22 14.79
N VAL A 82 27.65 15.12 14.67
CA VAL A 82 27.85 16.52 14.29
C VAL A 82 28.80 17.22 15.26
N ARG A 83 28.60 17.03 16.57
CA ARG A 83 29.50 17.58 17.61
C ARG A 83 30.91 17.03 17.50
N THR A 84 31.06 15.73 17.30
CA THR A 84 32.37 15.09 17.16
C THR A 84 33.12 15.65 15.95
N ARG A 85 32.44 15.77 14.80
CA ARG A 85 33.02 16.33 13.57
C ARG A 85 33.41 17.80 13.74
N THR A 86 32.56 18.58 14.41
CA THR A 86 32.86 19.97 14.78
C THR A 86 34.08 20.07 15.70
N LEU A 87 34.21 19.18 16.69
CA LEU A 87 35.35 19.12 17.62
C LEU A 87 36.64 18.67 16.94
N LEU A 88 36.55 17.82 15.91
CA LEU A 88 37.68 17.44 15.05
C LEU A 88 38.08 18.54 14.05
N GLY A 89 37.39 19.68 14.06
CA GLY A 89 37.77 20.87 13.29
C GLY A 89 37.02 21.09 11.98
N MET A 90 36.04 20.22 11.66
CA MET A 90 35.22 20.34 10.45
C MET A 90 34.09 21.36 10.64
N ASP A 91 33.60 21.91 9.53
CA ASP A 91 32.36 22.68 9.46
C ASP A 91 31.17 21.73 9.29
N ALA A 92 30.53 21.35 10.41
CA ALA A 92 29.39 20.42 10.40
C ALA A 92 28.06 21.10 10.74
N PRO A 93 27.40 21.78 9.79
CA PRO A 93 26.07 22.37 10.01
C PRO A 93 25.02 21.26 10.21
N TYR A 94 23.96 21.57 10.96
CA TYR A 94 22.86 20.63 11.18
C TYR A 94 21.52 21.36 11.09
N VAL A 95 20.77 21.05 10.04
CA VAL A 95 19.44 21.61 9.78
C VAL A 95 18.42 20.49 10.00
N PRO A 96 17.56 20.60 11.03
CA PRO A 96 16.51 19.62 11.27
C PRO A 96 15.35 19.86 10.29
N GLY A 97 14.54 18.84 10.06
CA GLY A 97 13.30 19.04 9.31
C GLY A 97 12.16 18.12 9.68
N TRP A 98 11.02 18.32 9.02
CA TRP A 98 9.80 17.56 9.30
C TRP A 98 9.03 17.21 8.05
N ASP A 99 8.46 16.01 8.09
CA ASP A 99 7.52 15.54 7.12
C ASP A 99 6.10 15.90 7.57
N CYS A 100 5.47 16.76 6.79
CA CYS A 100 4.27 17.50 7.14
C CYS A 100 3.05 17.11 6.30
N HIS A 101 3.17 16.17 5.36
CA HIS A 101 2.10 15.76 4.43
C HIS A 101 1.62 14.33 4.67
N GLY A 102 0.50 13.96 4.08
CA GLY A 102 0.04 12.57 4.00
C GLY A 102 -1.03 12.19 5.02
N LEU A 103 -1.51 10.94 4.86
CA LEU A 103 -2.69 10.44 5.56
C LEU A 103 -2.59 10.36 7.10
N PRO A 104 -1.44 10.22 7.81
CA PRO A 104 -1.47 10.24 9.27
C PRO A 104 -1.92 11.60 9.86
N ILE A 105 -1.58 12.72 9.23
CA ILE A 105 -2.10 14.05 9.62
C ILE A 105 -3.57 14.17 9.25
N GLU A 106 -3.94 13.85 8.00
CA GLU A 106 -5.35 13.91 7.58
C GLU A 106 -6.24 13.10 8.50
N TRP A 107 -5.83 11.88 8.85
CA TRP A 107 -6.58 10.99 9.71
C TRP A 107 -6.81 11.61 11.10
N LYS A 108 -5.82 12.30 11.66
CA LYS A 108 -5.95 12.97 12.95
C LYS A 108 -6.85 14.20 12.90
N VAL A 109 -6.91 14.89 11.77
CA VAL A 109 -7.87 15.97 11.52
C VAL A 109 -9.26 15.40 11.30
N GLU A 110 -9.41 14.35 10.48
CA GLU A 110 -10.66 13.59 10.28
C GLU A 110 -11.22 13.03 11.60
N GLU A 111 -10.37 12.49 12.48
CA GLU A 111 -10.79 12.04 13.82
C GLU A 111 -11.42 13.17 14.63
N GLN A 112 -10.95 14.42 14.48
CA GLN A 112 -11.53 15.57 15.16
C GLN A 112 -12.91 15.92 14.61
N TYR A 113 -13.11 15.84 13.29
CA TYR A 113 -14.44 15.98 12.67
C TYR A 113 -15.39 14.86 13.09
N ARG A 114 -14.95 13.60 13.06
CA ARG A 114 -15.76 12.44 13.49
C ARG A 114 -16.20 12.58 14.95
N LYS A 115 -15.33 13.06 15.85
CA LYS A 115 -15.68 13.37 17.25
C LYS A 115 -16.75 14.45 17.36
N LYS A 116 -16.78 15.40 16.43
CA LYS A 116 -17.82 16.44 16.30
C LYS A 116 -19.05 15.98 15.50
N LYS A 117 -19.08 14.73 15.02
CA LYS A 117 -20.11 14.17 14.12
C LYS A 117 -20.26 14.94 12.79
N LEU A 118 -19.18 15.54 12.32
CA LEU A 118 -19.10 16.18 11.00
C LEU A 118 -18.48 15.21 9.99
N ASN A 119 -18.96 15.23 8.76
CA ASN A 119 -18.35 14.48 7.67
C ASN A 119 -17.28 15.36 6.98
N LYS A 120 -16.08 14.81 6.77
CA LYS A 120 -15.02 15.53 6.05
C LYS A 120 -15.43 15.85 4.61
N ASP A 121 -16.25 14.99 4.00
CA ASP A 121 -16.66 15.12 2.60
C ASP A 121 -17.59 16.35 2.41
N GLU A 122 -18.03 16.99 3.50
CA GLU A 122 -18.81 18.23 3.51
C GLU A 122 -17.95 19.49 3.74
N VAL A 123 -16.64 19.33 4.01
CA VAL A 123 -15.69 20.43 4.26
C VAL A 123 -14.98 20.78 2.95
N PRO A 124 -14.87 22.07 2.58
CA PRO A 124 -14.08 22.49 1.44
C PRO A 124 -12.63 22.00 1.54
N ALA A 125 -12.07 21.50 0.43
CA ALA A 125 -10.71 20.92 0.43
C ALA A 125 -9.63 21.90 0.91
N GLU A 126 -9.74 23.18 0.54
CA GLU A 126 -8.83 24.25 0.99
C GLU A 126 -8.88 24.44 2.52
N GLU A 127 -10.08 24.47 3.12
CA GLU A 127 -10.24 24.58 4.57
C GLU A 127 -9.65 23.35 5.28
N PHE A 128 -9.92 22.15 4.76
CA PHE A 128 -9.36 20.91 5.28
C PHE A 128 -7.82 20.88 5.22
N ARG A 129 -7.23 21.33 4.09
CA ARG A 129 -5.76 21.45 3.94
C ARG A 129 -5.18 22.48 4.90
N ALA A 130 -5.84 23.62 5.10
CA ALA A 130 -5.42 24.64 6.06
C ALA A 130 -5.41 24.09 7.50
N GLU A 131 -6.42 23.31 7.89
CA GLU A 131 -6.44 22.63 9.19
C GLU A 131 -5.31 21.60 9.33
N CYS A 132 -5.02 20.83 8.28
CA CYS A 132 -3.88 19.90 8.26
C CYS A 132 -2.54 20.62 8.42
N ARG A 133 -2.35 21.74 7.71
CA ARG A 133 -1.18 22.62 7.82
C ARG A 133 -1.00 23.15 9.24
N ALA A 134 -2.09 23.61 9.87
CA ALA A 134 -2.07 24.10 11.24
C ALA A 134 -1.76 22.99 12.26
N TYR A 135 -2.32 21.78 12.05
CA TYR A 135 -2.04 20.61 12.86
C TYR A 135 -0.57 20.20 12.80
N ALA A 136 -0.01 20.12 11.59
CA ALA A 136 1.40 19.81 11.37
C ALA A 136 2.30 20.85 12.05
N ARG A 137 1.99 22.15 11.90
CA ARG A 137 2.76 23.25 12.50
C ARG A 137 2.84 23.13 14.02
N LYS A 138 1.70 22.86 14.68
CA LYS A 138 1.65 22.64 16.13
C LYS A 138 2.60 21.52 16.58
N TRP A 139 2.63 20.42 15.84
CA TRP A 139 3.49 19.28 16.19
C TRP A 139 4.96 19.54 15.87
N VAL A 140 5.27 20.23 14.78
CA VAL A 140 6.63 20.73 14.50
C VAL A 140 7.15 21.54 15.69
N ASP A 141 6.37 22.51 16.17
CA ASP A 141 6.78 23.36 17.30
C ASP A 141 6.95 22.56 18.59
N THR A 142 6.02 21.63 18.88
CA THR A 142 6.08 20.77 20.07
C THR A 142 7.31 19.85 20.04
N GLN A 143 7.53 19.15 18.92
CA GLN A 143 8.66 18.23 18.76
C GLN A 143 10.00 18.98 18.73
N ARG A 144 10.05 20.19 18.15
CA ARG A 144 11.23 21.07 18.20
C ARG A 144 11.66 21.36 19.62
N GLU A 145 10.73 21.74 20.49
CA GLU A 145 11.04 22.02 21.90
C GLU A 145 11.44 20.74 22.67
N GLN A 146 10.85 19.60 22.33
CA GLN A 146 11.26 18.29 22.87
C GLN A 146 12.70 17.93 22.47
N LEU A 147 13.10 18.16 21.21
CA LEU A 147 14.47 17.94 20.72
C LEU A 147 15.46 18.92 21.35
N LYS A 148 15.13 20.21 21.43
CA LYS A 148 15.95 21.21 22.15
C LYS A 148 16.18 20.79 23.60
N ARG A 149 15.16 20.22 24.26
CA ARG A 149 15.30 19.73 25.65
C ARG A 149 16.29 18.57 25.79
N LEU A 150 16.53 17.78 24.75
CA LEU A 150 17.59 16.76 24.71
C LEU A 150 19.01 17.37 24.57
N GLY A 151 19.10 18.68 24.37
CA GLY A 151 20.36 19.41 24.21
C GLY A 151 20.95 19.32 22.82
N ILE A 152 20.14 18.97 21.81
CA ILE A 152 20.57 18.92 20.42
C ILE A 152 20.85 20.34 19.90
N ASN A 153 22.01 20.52 19.26
CA ASN A 153 22.43 21.82 18.74
C ASN A 153 22.30 21.88 17.21
N ALA A 154 21.31 22.61 16.71
CA ALA A 154 20.91 22.65 15.32
C ALA A 154 20.41 24.06 14.92
N ASP A 155 20.18 24.28 13.63
CA ASP A 155 19.49 25.48 13.11
C ASP A 155 17.97 25.38 13.35
N TRP A 156 17.54 25.69 14.57
CA TRP A 156 16.14 25.60 14.99
C TRP A 156 15.24 26.71 14.46
N ASP A 157 15.84 27.81 13.97
CA ASP A 157 15.12 28.97 13.47
C ASP A 157 14.74 28.81 11.99
N LYS A 158 15.55 28.04 11.25
CA LYS A 158 15.33 27.74 9.83
C LYS A 158 15.30 26.23 9.55
N PRO A 159 14.37 25.46 10.15
CA PRO A 159 14.20 24.06 9.76
C PRO A 159 13.61 23.94 8.36
N TYR A 160 13.79 22.79 7.71
CA TYR A 160 13.08 22.50 6.47
C TYR A 160 11.76 21.79 6.76
N LEU A 161 10.72 22.07 5.99
CA LEU A 161 9.39 21.47 6.15
C LEU A 161 8.87 21.08 4.77
N THR A 162 8.35 19.86 4.60
CA THR A 162 7.81 19.43 3.29
C THR A 162 6.62 20.28 2.83
N MET A 163 5.91 20.91 3.77
CA MET A 163 4.81 21.84 3.50
C MET A 163 5.24 23.29 3.20
N ASP A 164 6.53 23.62 3.20
CA ASP A 164 6.95 24.96 2.75
C ASP A 164 6.72 25.08 1.24
N PHE A 165 6.19 26.22 0.76
CA PHE A 165 5.84 26.38 -0.66
C PHE A 165 7.03 26.18 -1.61
N ASP A 166 8.25 26.58 -1.20
CA ASP A 166 9.47 26.30 -1.98
C ASP A 166 9.76 24.79 -2.06
N ALA A 167 9.50 24.03 -0.99
CA ALA A 167 9.66 22.59 -0.97
C ALA A 167 8.60 21.91 -1.84
N GLU A 168 7.32 22.29 -1.69
CA GLU A 168 6.20 21.83 -2.53
C GLU A 168 6.50 22.06 -4.03
N ALA A 169 6.97 23.25 -4.40
CA ALA A 169 7.33 23.58 -5.78
C ALA A 169 8.53 22.77 -6.30
N THR A 170 9.51 22.47 -5.43
CA THR A 170 10.66 21.63 -5.80
C THR A 170 10.23 20.17 -5.97
N ILE A 171 9.36 19.65 -5.10
CA ILE A 171 8.79 18.30 -5.23
C ILE A 171 8.03 18.17 -6.55
N VAL A 172 7.24 19.18 -6.94
CA VAL A 172 6.60 19.25 -8.25
C VAL A 172 7.63 19.22 -9.39
N ALA A 173 8.73 19.96 -9.27
CA ALA A 173 9.79 19.93 -10.26
C ALA A 173 10.45 18.54 -10.37
N GLU A 174 10.68 17.84 -9.25
CA GLU A 174 11.20 16.46 -9.26
C GLU A 174 10.23 15.48 -9.93
N LEU A 175 8.92 15.61 -9.71
CA LEU A 175 7.91 14.83 -10.45
C LEU A 175 8.00 15.06 -11.96
N MET A 176 8.19 16.31 -12.38
CA MET A 176 8.28 16.67 -13.80
C MET A 176 9.49 16.03 -14.48
N LYS A 177 10.59 15.78 -13.76
CA LYS A 177 11.73 15.04 -14.33
C LYS A 177 11.34 13.62 -14.76
N PHE A 178 10.50 12.93 -13.99
CA PHE A 178 9.98 11.60 -14.36
C PHE A 178 9.05 11.66 -15.58
N ALA A 179 8.23 12.71 -15.67
CA ALA A 179 7.36 12.92 -16.82
C ALA A 179 8.18 13.22 -18.09
N GLU A 180 9.21 14.06 -17.99
CA GLU A 180 10.07 14.46 -19.11
C GLU A 180 11.02 13.35 -19.56
N SER A 181 11.40 12.42 -18.68
CA SER A 181 12.22 11.24 -19.01
C SER A 181 11.41 10.01 -19.46
N GLY A 182 10.08 10.11 -19.54
CA GLY A 182 9.19 9.00 -19.88
C GLY A 182 9.09 7.92 -18.79
N GLN A 183 9.55 8.20 -17.57
CA GLN A 183 9.50 7.32 -16.40
C GLN A 183 8.23 7.51 -15.56
N LEU A 184 7.14 7.89 -16.21
CA LEU A 184 5.85 8.04 -15.58
C LEU A 184 4.77 7.50 -16.52
N TYR A 185 3.92 6.62 -16.00
CA TYR A 185 2.77 6.12 -16.76
C TYR A 185 1.53 6.02 -15.89
N ARG A 186 0.37 6.12 -16.53
CA ARG A 186 -0.94 5.85 -15.94
C ARG A 186 -1.33 4.42 -16.28
N GLY A 187 -1.55 3.61 -15.26
CA GLY A 187 -1.91 2.20 -15.41
C GLY A 187 -3.07 1.81 -14.50
N ALA A 188 -3.69 0.67 -14.77
CA ALA A 188 -4.59 0.02 -13.83
C ALA A 188 -3.92 -1.27 -13.38
N LYS A 189 -3.74 -1.44 -12.07
CA LYS A 189 -3.25 -2.66 -11.43
C LYS A 189 -4.00 -2.84 -10.12
N PRO A 190 -4.31 -4.09 -9.70
CA PRO A 190 -4.75 -4.35 -8.35
C PRO A 190 -3.70 -3.85 -7.37
N ILE A 191 -4.10 -2.90 -6.52
CA ILE A 191 -3.26 -2.34 -5.47
C ILE A 191 -3.91 -2.57 -4.13
N MET A 192 -3.10 -2.59 -3.08
CA MET A 192 -3.59 -2.58 -1.71
C MET A 192 -4.40 -1.29 -1.48
N TRP A 193 -5.68 -1.46 -1.14
CA TRP A 193 -6.65 -0.40 -1.00
C TRP A 193 -7.33 -0.48 0.36
N SER A 194 -7.43 0.65 1.04
CA SER A 194 -8.16 0.79 2.30
C SER A 194 -9.56 1.34 2.03
N PRO A 195 -10.65 0.54 2.11
CA PRO A 195 -12.01 1.04 1.89
C PRO A 195 -12.44 2.10 2.93
N VAL A 196 -11.84 2.05 4.12
CA VAL A 196 -12.14 2.97 5.22
C VAL A 196 -11.46 4.32 5.01
N GLU A 197 -10.24 4.32 4.51
CA GLU A 197 -9.47 5.55 4.23
C GLU A 197 -9.66 6.03 2.78
N LYS A 198 -10.33 5.24 1.94
CA LYS A 198 -10.58 5.49 0.51
C LYS A 198 -9.30 5.84 -0.26
N THR A 199 -8.22 5.09 -0.03
CA THR A 199 -6.93 5.33 -0.68
C THR A 199 -6.13 4.04 -0.90
N ALA A 200 -5.27 4.10 -1.91
CA ALA A 200 -4.13 3.20 -2.09
C ALA A 200 -3.21 3.23 -0.85
N LEU A 201 -2.64 2.08 -0.52
CA LEU A 201 -1.59 1.91 0.48
C LEU A 201 -0.37 1.25 -0.17
N ALA A 202 0.82 1.71 0.21
CA ALA A 202 2.05 0.97 -0.11
C ALA A 202 2.19 -0.26 0.81
N GLU A 203 3.00 -1.24 0.42
CA GLU A 203 3.30 -2.43 1.24
C GLU A 203 3.85 -2.05 2.62
N ALA A 204 4.68 -1.00 2.69
CA ALA A 204 5.20 -0.44 3.94
C ALA A 204 4.11 0.15 4.86
N GLU A 205 2.89 0.39 4.35
CA GLU A 205 1.73 0.90 5.09
C GLU A 205 0.74 -0.22 5.46
N VAL A 206 1.11 -1.48 5.27
CA VAL A 206 0.28 -2.63 5.61
C VAL A 206 0.93 -3.46 6.71
N GLU A 207 0.12 -3.88 7.68
CA GLU A 207 0.51 -4.83 8.72
C GLU A 207 -0.36 -6.08 8.62
N TYR A 208 0.16 -7.21 9.10
CA TYR A 208 -0.52 -8.48 9.03
C TYR A 208 -1.07 -8.86 10.40
N GLU A 209 -2.35 -9.25 10.43
CA GLU A 209 -3.01 -9.76 11.62
C GLU A 209 -3.64 -11.13 11.32
N ASP A 210 -3.57 -12.05 12.27
CA ASP A 210 -4.23 -13.34 12.16
C ASP A 210 -5.74 -13.17 12.37
N ILE A 211 -6.52 -13.56 11.35
CA ILE A 211 -7.98 -13.45 11.36
C ILE A 211 -8.63 -14.78 11.01
N THR A 212 -9.89 -14.92 11.43
CA THR A 212 -10.77 -15.96 10.90
C THR A 212 -11.60 -15.38 9.75
N SER A 213 -11.52 -16.02 8.58
CA SER A 213 -12.26 -15.63 7.38
C SER A 213 -13.31 -16.67 7.01
N THR A 214 -14.34 -16.23 6.29
CA THR A 214 -15.29 -17.16 5.69
C THR A 214 -14.66 -17.79 4.46
N GLN A 215 -14.69 -19.12 4.37
CA GLN A 215 -14.31 -19.88 3.20
C GLN A 215 -15.55 -20.51 2.57
N ILE A 216 -15.59 -20.58 1.24
CA ILE A 216 -16.66 -21.21 0.48
C ILE A 216 -16.13 -22.08 -0.66
N ASP A 217 -16.88 -23.13 -1.00
CA ASP A 217 -16.76 -23.86 -2.26
C ASP A 217 -17.94 -23.49 -3.17
N VAL A 218 -17.67 -23.16 -4.43
CA VAL A 218 -18.68 -22.72 -5.41
C VAL A 218 -18.61 -23.56 -6.67
N ALA A 219 -19.76 -24.04 -7.14
CA ALA A 219 -19.94 -24.86 -8.33
C ALA A 219 -20.14 -23.99 -9.58
N PHE A 220 -19.27 -24.15 -10.57
CA PHE A 220 -19.36 -23.52 -11.89
C PHE A 220 -19.67 -24.60 -12.93
N GLU A 221 -20.86 -24.56 -13.53
CA GLU A 221 -21.29 -25.55 -14.54
C GLU A 221 -20.41 -25.45 -15.79
N ILE A 222 -19.76 -26.55 -16.19
CA ILE A 222 -18.97 -26.64 -17.42
C ILE A 222 -19.94 -26.77 -18.60
N VAL A 223 -19.93 -25.77 -19.47
CA VAL A 223 -20.83 -25.71 -20.64
C VAL A 223 -20.16 -26.18 -21.92
N GLU A 224 -18.82 -26.05 -22.01
CA GLU A 224 -18.02 -26.49 -23.14
C GLU A 224 -16.69 -27.06 -22.63
N SER A 225 -16.22 -28.16 -23.20
CA SER A 225 -14.93 -28.77 -22.88
C SER A 225 -14.46 -29.66 -24.01
N PRO A 226 -13.14 -29.79 -24.26
CA PRO A 226 -12.60 -30.84 -25.13
C PRO A 226 -12.84 -32.25 -24.56
N ILE A 227 -13.21 -32.37 -23.29
CA ILE A 227 -13.51 -33.64 -22.60
C ILE A 227 -15.03 -33.79 -22.48
N PRO A 228 -15.68 -34.66 -23.28
CA PRO A 228 -17.14 -34.78 -23.32
C PRO A 228 -17.78 -35.10 -21.96
N GLU A 229 -17.09 -35.88 -21.12
CA GLU A 229 -17.55 -36.28 -19.79
C GLU A 229 -17.70 -35.09 -18.83
N LEU A 230 -16.97 -34.00 -19.05
CA LEU A 230 -17.02 -32.82 -18.20
C LEU A 230 -18.18 -31.89 -18.52
N VAL A 231 -18.79 -31.98 -19.71
CA VAL A 231 -19.93 -31.13 -20.07
C VAL A 231 -21.12 -31.45 -19.16
N GLY A 232 -21.67 -30.40 -18.52
CA GLY A 232 -22.70 -30.48 -17.49
C GLY A 232 -22.20 -30.94 -16.12
N ALA A 233 -20.90 -31.17 -15.93
CA ALA A 233 -20.29 -31.29 -14.62
C ALA A 233 -19.97 -29.90 -14.04
N TYR A 234 -19.60 -29.83 -12.76
CA TYR A 234 -19.29 -28.59 -12.07
C TYR A 234 -17.82 -28.50 -11.70
N ALA A 235 -17.13 -27.48 -12.17
CA ALA A 235 -15.85 -27.10 -11.61
C ALA A 235 -16.06 -26.47 -10.23
N VAL A 236 -15.41 -27.02 -9.21
CA VAL A 236 -15.53 -26.51 -7.85
C VAL A 236 -14.36 -25.58 -7.57
N VAL A 237 -14.65 -24.29 -7.39
CA VAL A 237 -13.66 -23.31 -6.95
C VAL A 237 -13.77 -23.08 -5.45
N TRP A 238 -12.64 -22.79 -4.80
CA TRP A 238 -12.58 -22.44 -3.39
C TRP A 238 -12.07 -21.00 -3.22
N THR A 239 -12.64 -20.27 -2.27
CA THR A 239 -12.17 -18.92 -1.93
C THR A 239 -12.42 -18.55 -0.48
N THR A 240 -11.53 -17.72 0.08
CA THR A 240 -11.70 -17.05 1.39
C THR A 240 -12.24 -15.62 1.25
N THR A 241 -12.48 -15.17 0.02
CA THR A 241 -13.06 -13.86 -0.31
C THR A 241 -14.34 -14.02 -1.14
N PRO A 242 -15.47 -14.48 -0.56
CA PRO A 242 -16.73 -14.62 -1.30
C PRO A 242 -17.14 -13.36 -2.09
N TRP A 243 -16.80 -12.19 -1.58
CA TRP A 243 -17.03 -10.90 -2.22
C TRP A 243 -16.31 -10.70 -3.57
N THR A 244 -15.37 -11.55 -3.97
CA THR A 244 -14.76 -11.47 -5.30
C THR A 244 -15.51 -12.32 -6.34
N ILE A 245 -16.40 -13.22 -5.92
CA ILE A 245 -17.20 -14.06 -6.85
C ILE A 245 -18.07 -13.20 -7.79
N PRO A 246 -18.73 -12.12 -7.35
CA PRO A 246 -19.50 -11.26 -8.25
C PRO A 246 -18.71 -10.65 -9.41
N SER A 247 -17.37 -10.56 -9.31
CA SER A 247 -16.48 -10.07 -10.38
C SER A 247 -15.64 -11.17 -11.03
N ASN A 248 -16.00 -12.45 -10.86
CA ASN A 248 -15.32 -13.56 -11.50
C ASN A 248 -15.43 -13.48 -13.04
N GLN A 249 -14.30 -13.69 -13.73
CA GLN A 249 -14.18 -13.66 -15.19
C GLN A 249 -13.52 -14.91 -15.80
N ALA A 250 -12.80 -15.72 -15.03
CA ALA A 250 -12.19 -16.97 -15.49
C ALA A 250 -11.98 -17.97 -14.34
N ILE A 251 -11.49 -19.18 -14.66
CA ILE A 251 -11.07 -20.19 -13.68
C ILE A 251 -9.64 -20.62 -14.05
N ALA A 252 -8.71 -20.63 -13.11
CA ALA A 252 -7.36 -21.12 -13.32
C ALA A 252 -7.19 -22.57 -12.87
N TYR A 253 -6.43 -23.35 -13.64
CA TYR A 253 -6.00 -24.71 -13.32
C TYR A 253 -4.47 -24.81 -13.33
N GLY A 254 -3.89 -25.80 -12.66
CA GLY A 254 -2.47 -26.12 -12.75
C GLY A 254 -2.23 -27.24 -13.76
N ALA A 255 -1.40 -27.02 -14.78
CA ALA A 255 -1.26 -27.94 -15.92
C ALA A 255 -0.82 -29.37 -15.50
N ASP A 256 0.05 -29.48 -14.49
CA ASP A 256 0.55 -30.76 -13.97
C ASP A 256 -0.28 -31.32 -12.81
N VAL A 257 -1.28 -30.59 -12.32
CA VAL A 257 -2.17 -31.08 -11.26
C VAL A 257 -3.08 -32.16 -11.83
N GLU A 258 -3.27 -33.26 -11.08
CA GLU A 258 -4.20 -34.32 -11.44
C GLU A 258 -5.60 -33.99 -10.95
N TYR A 259 -6.57 -33.95 -11.85
CA TYR A 259 -7.98 -33.70 -11.58
C TYR A 259 -8.82 -34.95 -11.75
N VAL A 260 -9.89 -35.05 -10.98
CA VAL A 260 -10.83 -36.16 -10.98
C VAL A 260 -12.25 -35.65 -11.11
N LEU A 261 -13.05 -36.36 -11.90
CA LEU A 261 -14.50 -36.24 -11.89
C LEU A 261 -15.04 -37.12 -10.75
N VAL A 262 -15.92 -36.57 -9.92
CA VAL A 262 -16.58 -37.30 -8.83
C VAL A 262 -18.08 -37.07 -8.83
N GLY A 263 -18.86 -38.15 -8.73
CA GLY A 263 -20.30 -38.10 -8.56
C GLY A 263 -20.73 -37.99 -7.10
N PHE A 264 -21.86 -37.33 -6.85
CA PHE A 264 -22.56 -37.44 -5.58
C PHE A 264 -23.18 -38.84 -5.42
N GLN A 265 -22.83 -39.55 -4.35
CA GLN A 265 -23.43 -40.84 -4.01
C GLN A 265 -24.15 -40.77 -2.67
N ALA A 266 -25.47 -40.97 -2.70
CA ALA A 266 -26.23 -41.51 -1.58
C ALA A 266 -26.26 -43.04 -1.78
N ASN A 267 -25.43 -43.80 -1.08
CA ASN A 267 -25.31 -45.25 -1.33
C ASN A 267 -26.64 -45.99 -1.08
N GLU A 268 -27.09 -46.80 -2.05
CA GLU A 268 -28.18 -47.76 -1.85
C GLU A 268 -27.75 -49.24 -1.80
N ASP A 269 -26.52 -49.61 -2.19
CA ASP A 269 -26.16 -51.04 -2.23
C ASP A 269 -24.81 -51.39 -1.61
N SER A 270 -24.91 -52.27 -0.61
CA SER A 270 -23.88 -53.13 0.01
C SER A 270 -23.09 -52.63 1.25
N LYS A 271 -23.80 -52.72 2.40
CA LYS A 271 -23.37 -52.82 3.82
C LYS A 271 -23.05 -51.50 4.56
N PRO A 272 -23.47 -51.39 5.84
CA PRO A 272 -24.15 -50.21 6.35
C PRO A 272 -23.17 -49.11 6.73
N ALA A 273 -23.24 -47.99 6.02
CA ALA A 273 -22.86 -46.68 6.53
C ALA A 273 -23.73 -45.62 5.85
N MET A 274 -24.75 -45.20 6.59
CA MET A 274 -25.60 -44.02 6.43
C MET A 274 -26.41 -43.89 5.13
N ASN A 275 -27.68 -44.27 5.20
CA ASN A 275 -28.72 -43.75 4.30
C ASN A 275 -28.67 -42.22 4.40
N VAL A 276 -28.43 -41.52 3.29
CA VAL A 276 -28.65 -40.06 3.24
C VAL A 276 -30.15 -39.86 3.48
N PRO A 277 -30.57 -39.18 4.55
CA PRO A 277 -31.99 -39.03 4.88
C PRO A 277 -32.78 -38.40 3.73
N GLU A 278 -34.06 -38.77 3.60
CA GLU A 278 -34.98 -38.14 2.64
C GLU A 278 -35.01 -36.62 2.83
N SER A 279 -34.92 -36.14 4.07
CA SER A 279 -34.80 -34.72 4.42
C SER A 279 -33.59 -34.03 3.78
N VAL A 280 -32.47 -34.73 3.59
CA VAL A 280 -31.28 -34.21 2.87
C VAL A 280 -31.49 -34.28 1.36
N MET A 281 -32.03 -35.39 0.86
CA MET A 281 -32.25 -35.61 -0.58
C MET A 281 -33.32 -34.68 -1.17
N GLU A 282 -34.31 -34.29 -0.36
CA GLU A 282 -35.39 -33.39 -0.74
C GLU A 282 -35.12 -31.94 -0.32
N HIS A 283 -34.07 -31.68 0.45
CA HIS A 283 -33.75 -30.33 0.90
C HIS A 283 -33.56 -29.41 -0.31
N PRO A 284 -34.25 -28.26 -0.41
CA PRO A 284 -34.19 -27.39 -1.59
C PRO A 284 -32.77 -26.98 -2.01
N ASN A 285 -31.85 -26.91 -1.05
CA ASN A 285 -30.46 -26.48 -1.29
C ASN A 285 -29.48 -27.66 -1.50
N LEU A 286 -29.90 -28.92 -1.30
CA LEU A 286 -29.05 -30.10 -1.43
C LEU A 286 -29.57 -31.11 -2.46
N SER A 287 -30.85 -31.06 -2.83
CA SER A 287 -31.47 -31.99 -3.77
C SER A 287 -30.83 -31.98 -5.17
N TRP A 288 -30.33 -30.82 -5.61
CA TRP A 288 -29.60 -30.69 -6.88
C TRP A 288 -28.28 -31.47 -6.91
N LEU A 289 -27.72 -31.81 -5.76
CA LEU A 289 -26.52 -32.64 -5.68
C LEU A 289 -26.77 -34.04 -6.23
N LYS A 290 -28.03 -34.52 -6.23
CA LYS A 290 -28.39 -35.82 -6.80
C LYS A 290 -28.08 -35.86 -8.29
N GLY A 291 -27.07 -36.65 -8.66
CA GLY A 291 -26.62 -36.77 -10.06
C GLY A 291 -25.67 -35.65 -10.50
N ALA A 292 -25.33 -34.70 -9.62
CA ALA A 292 -24.28 -33.73 -9.88
C ALA A 292 -22.91 -34.42 -9.88
N ARG A 293 -22.05 -33.95 -10.78
CA ARG A 293 -20.66 -34.41 -10.93
C ARG A 293 -19.73 -33.21 -10.76
N PHE A 294 -18.63 -33.40 -10.05
CA PHE A 294 -17.72 -32.33 -9.66
C PHE A 294 -16.31 -32.60 -10.15
N VAL A 295 -15.62 -31.56 -10.61
CA VAL A 295 -14.20 -31.59 -10.95
C VAL A 295 -13.40 -30.92 -9.84
N VAL A 296 -12.47 -31.67 -9.25
CA VAL A 296 -11.55 -31.23 -8.19
C VAL A 296 -10.18 -31.87 -8.37
N ALA A 297 -9.13 -31.26 -7.81
CA ALA A 297 -7.82 -31.90 -7.75
C ALA A 297 -7.86 -33.16 -6.87
N ARG A 298 -7.27 -34.26 -7.33
CA ARG A 298 -7.29 -35.56 -6.66
C ARG A 298 -6.82 -35.46 -5.21
N THR A 299 -5.74 -34.73 -4.98
CA THR A 299 -5.10 -34.54 -3.67
C THR A 299 -5.98 -33.78 -2.69
N LEU A 300 -6.89 -32.92 -3.18
CA LEU A 300 -7.77 -32.07 -2.37
C LEU A 300 -9.18 -32.66 -2.18
N LEU A 301 -9.50 -33.77 -2.86
CA LEU A 301 -10.77 -34.47 -2.74
C LEU A 301 -11.17 -34.81 -1.28
N PRO A 302 -10.27 -35.32 -0.40
CA PRO A 302 -10.64 -35.58 1.00
C PRO A 302 -11.04 -34.32 1.76
N ALA A 303 -10.37 -33.20 1.50
CA ALA A 303 -10.68 -31.92 2.13
C ALA A 303 -12.02 -31.36 1.64
N PHE A 304 -12.27 -31.43 0.34
CA PHE A 304 -13.56 -31.05 -0.26
C PHE A 304 -14.72 -31.88 0.31
N ARG A 305 -14.58 -33.22 0.38
CA ARG A 305 -15.58 -34.11 1.00
C ARG A 305 -15.94 -33.67 2.41
N LYS A 306 -14.94 -33.38 3.24
CA LYS A 306 -15.15 -32.95 4.62
C LYS A 306 -15.93 -31.63 4.70
N ARG A 307 -15.63 -30.66 3.81
CA ARG A 307 -16.34 -29.37 3.78
C ARG A 307 -17.78 -29.52 3.31
N LEU A 308 -18.02 -30.31 2.26
CA LEU A 308 -19.36 -30.60 1.76
C LEU A 308 -20.22 -31.32 2.80
N ASP A 309 -19.65 -32.32 3.48
CA ASP A 309 -20.32 -33.05 4.55
C ASP A 309 -20.69 -32.13 5.73
N ALA A 310 -19.77 -31.28 6.18
CA ALA A 310 -20.03 -30.30 7.22
C ALA A 310 -21.12 -29.28 6.81
N PHE A 311 -21.13 -28.87 5.54
CA PHE A 311 -22.14 -27.96 5.01
C PHE A 311 -23.53 -28.59 4.98
N ALA A 312 -23.65 -29.85 4.53
CA ALA A 312 -24.90 -30.58 4.60
C ALA A 312 -25.44 -30.64 6.05
N HIS A 313 -24.58 -31.00 7.02
CA HIS A 313 -24.92 -31.02 8.46
C HIS A 313 -25.37 -29.66 9.00
N SER A 314 -24.85 -28.56 8.43
CA SER A 314 -25.25 -27.21 8.84
C SER A 314 -26.67 -26.83 8.38
N LEU A 315 -27.14 -27.41 7.27
CA LEU A 315 -28.49 -27.18 6.72
C LEU A 315 -29.51 -28.20 7.22
N VAL A 316 -29.08 -29.44 7.47
CA VAL A 316 -29.92 -30.51 7.99
C VAL A 316 -29.22 -31.11 9.22
N PRO A 317 -29.47 -30.58 10.43
CA PRO A 317 -28.77 -30.99 11.65
C PRO A 317 -29.34 -32.30 12.24
N GLU A 318 -29.40 -33.35 11.42
CA GLU A 318 -29.72 -34.70 11.86
C GLU A 318 -28.47 -35.41 12.40
N ARG A 319 -28.67 -36.31 13.37
CA ARG A 319 -27.60 -37.15 13.90
C ARG A 319 -27.57 -38.44 13.08
N ASP A 320 -26.38 -38.85 12.65
CA ASP A 320 -26.09 -40.07 11.89
C ASP A 320 -26.37 -40.04 10.37
N TYR A 321 -25.81 -39.08 9.62
CA TYR A 321 -25.63 -39.21 8.17
C TYR A 321 -24.27 -38.67 7.69
N SER A 322 -23.87 -39.02 6.46
CA SER A 322 -22.72 -38.40 5.81
C SER A 322 -22.98 -38.21 4.32
N VAL A 323 -22.62 -37.05 3.79
CA VAL A 323 -22.68 -36.74 2.37
C VAL A 323 -21.30 -36.94 1.76
N GLN A 324 -21.18 -37.87 0.81
CA GLN A 324 -19.91 -38.16 0.16
C GLN A 324 -20.01 -38.08 -1.36
N VAL A 325 -18.91 -37.61 -1.96
CA VAL A 325 -18.67 -37.68 -3.40
C VAL A 325 -17.67 -38.80 -3.67
N CYS A 326 -17.91 -39.65 -4.65
CA CYS A 326 -17.06 -40.80 -4.96
C CYS A 326 -16.63 -40.75 -6.41
N THR A 327 -15.39 -41.19 -6.69
CA THR A 327 -14.95 -41.52 -8.05
C THR A 327 -15.58 -42.85 -8.43
N ALA A 328 -16.41 -42.90 -9.47
CA ALA A 328 -16.79 -44.18 -10.07
C ALA A 328 -15.58 -44.78 -10.82
N PRO A 329 -15.50 -46.12 -10.98
CA PRO A 329 -14.38 -46.77 -11.68
C PRO A 329 -14.15 -46.28 -13.11
N ASP A 330 -15.19 -45.79 -13.77
CA ASP A 330 -15.18 -45.31 -15.16
C ASP A 330 -15.25 -43.77 -15.27
N GLU A 331 -15.17 -43.02 -14.16
CA GLU A 331 -15.18 -41.56 -14.20
C GLU A 331 -13.83 -40.99 -14.64
N TRP A 332 -13.90 -39.86 -15.35
CA TRP A 332 -12.72 -39.20 -15.91
C TRP A 332 -11.69 -38.82 -14.84
N THR A 333 -10.42 -39.03 -15.19
CA THR A 333 -9.24 -38.50 -14.49
C THR A 333 -8.29 -37.99 -15.57
N GLY A 334 -7.70 -36.82 -15.37
CA GLY A 334 -6.68 -36.29 -16.28
C GLY A 334 -5.79 -35.25 -15.64
N LYS A 335 -4.85 -34.74 -16.43
CA LYS A 335 -4.00 -33.62 -16.02
C LYS A 335 -4.73 -32.30 -16.25
N GLY A 336 -4.33 -31.24 -15.54
CA GLY A 336 -4.88 -29.90 -15.75
C GLY A 336 -4.69 -29.40 -17.18
N SER A 337 -3.60 -29.78 -17.85
CA SER A 337 -3.38 -29.47 -19.27
C SER A 337 -4.53 -29.92 -20.18
N ASP A 338 -5.29 -30.95 -19.77
CA ASP A 338 -6.43 -31.47 -20.53
C ASP A 338 -7.67 -30.57 -20.41
N LEU A 339 -7.70 -29.68 -19.40
CA LEU A 339 -8.78 -28.71 -19.19
C LEU A 339 -8.68 -27.49 -20.12
N ALA A 340 -7.58 -27.33 -20.87
CA ALA A 340 -7.38 -26.24 -21.81
C ALA A 340 -8.52 -26.17 -22.84
N GLY A 341 -9.14 -24.99 -23.00
CA GLY A 341 -10.30 -24.81 -23.88
C GLY A 341 -11.65 -25.19 -23.26
N THR A 342 -11.69 -25.46 -21.95
CA THR A 342 -12.93 -25.60 -21.18
C THR A 342 -13.53 -24.22 -20.86
N PHE A 343 -14.86 -24.14 -20.83
CA PHE A 343 -15.61 -22.96 -20.40
C PHE A 343 -16.70 -23.34 -19.41
N ALA A 344 -16.86 -22.53 -18.37
CA ALA A 344 -17.94 -22.69 -17.40
C ALA A 344 -18.91 -21.50 -17.40
N ARG A 345 -20.15 -21.75 -17.03
CA ARG A 345 -21.16 -20.73 -16.78
C ARG A 345 -20.92 -20.11 -15.40
N HIS A 346 -21.05 -18.79 -15.31
CA HIS A 346 -21.05 -18.13 -14.02
C HIS A 346 -22.28 -18.57 -13.19
N PRO A 347 -22.14 -18.87 -11.89
CA PRO A 347 -23.24 -19.36 -11.03
C PRO A 347 -24.50 -18.49 -11.06
N MET A 348 -24.31 -17.17 -11.17
CA MET A 348 -25.41 -16.21 -11.16
C MET A 348 -25.98 -15.87 -12.55
N ALA A 349 -25.54 -16.54 -13.62
CA ALA A 349 -26.01 -16.26 -14.99
C ALA A 349 -27.54 -16.36 -15.12
N ALA A 350 -28.17 -17.35 -14.46
CA ALA A 350 -29.62 -17.53 -14.49
C ALA A 350 -30.38 -16.43 -13.70
N LYS A 351 -29.77 -15.87 -12.65
CA LYS A 351 -30.34 -14.75 -11.89
C LYS A 351 -30.25 -13.44 -12.65
N PHE A 352 -29.24 -13.27 -13.50
CA PHE A 352 -28.98 -12.06 -14.28
C PHE A 352 -28.91 -12.36 -15.79
N PRO A 353 -30.02 -12.83 -16.41
CA PRO A 353 -30.02 -13.28 -17.81
C PRO A 353 -29.78 -12.13 -18.81
N ASP A 354 -30.08 -10.89 -18.43
CA ASP A 354 -29.89 -9.70 -19.27
C ASP A 354 -28.49 -9.06 -19.08
N SER A 355 -27.64 -9.64 -18.23
CA SER A 355 -26.28 -9.14 -18.00
C SER A 355 -25.29 -9.88 -18.89
N ASP A 356 -24.75 -9.18 -19.89
CA ASP A 356 -23.66 -9.69 -20.74
C ASP A 356 -22.48 -10.18 -19.90
N PHE A 357 -22.20 -9.53 -18.77
CA PHE A 357 -21.12 -9.93 -17.87
C PHE A 357 -21.35 -11.32 -17.27
N TYR A 358 -22.55 -11.60 -16.73
CA TYR A 358 -22.84 -12.87 -16.06
C TYR A 358 -23.16 -14.00 -17.03
N THR A 359 -23.70 -13.70 -18.20
CA THR A 359 -24.01 -14.71 -19.22
C THR A 359 -22.81 -15.13 -20.05
N LYS A 360 -21.75 -14.31 -20.13
CA LYS A 360 -20.49 -14.66 -20.80
C LYS A 360 -19.85 -15.92 -20.17
N PRO A 361 -19.45 -16.94 -20.96
CA PRO A 361 -18.73 -18.09 -20.43
C PRO A 361 -17.36 -17.72 -19.83
N ARG A 362 -16.95 -18.45 -18.79
CA ARG A 362 -15.71 -18.29 -18.01
C ARG A 362 -14.66 -19.27 -18.55
N PRO A 363 -13.61 -18.81 -19.24
CA PRO A 363 -12.57 -19.70 -19.76
C PRO A 363 -11.74 -20.29 -18.64
N PHE A 364 -11.20 -21.49 -18.90
CA PHE A 364 -10.19 -22.13 -18.09
C PHE A 364 -8.81 -21.69 -18.56
N LEU A 365 -8.01 -21.12 -17.66
CA LEU A 365 -6.68 -20.57 -17.95
C LEU A 365 -5.60 -21.36 -17.21
N ASP A 366 -4.43 -21.47 -17.83
CA ASP A 366 -3.27 -22.13 -17.22
C ASP A 366 -2.63 -21.21 -16.18
N GLY A 367 -2.85 -21.53 -14.91
CA GLY A 367 -2.32 -20.82 -13.74
C GLY A 367 -1.20 -21.59 -13.05
N SER A 368 -0.43 -22.42 -13.77
CA SER A 368 0.62 -23.28 -13.18
C SER A 368 1.66 -22.54 -12.32
N GLU A 369 1.82 -21.23 -12.49
CA GLU A 369 2.72 -20.40 -11.69
C GLU A 369 2.25 -20.20 -10.23
N PHE A 370 0.93 -20.29 -9.97
CA PHE A 370 0.35 -19.99 -8.64
C PHE A 370 -0.70 -21.00 -8.16
N VAL A 371 -1.26 -21.85 -9.03
CA VAL A 371 -2.21 -22.90 -8.63
C VAL A 371 -1.47 -24.02 -7.91
N THR A 372 -1.78 -24.22 -6.63
CA THR A 372 -1.19 -25.28 -5.80
C THR A 372 -2.24 -26.29 -5.35
N THR A 373 -1.78 -27.41 -4.78
CA THR A 373 -2.63 -28.40 -4.12
C THR A 373 -2.50 -28.41 -2.60
N GLU A 374 -2.05 -27.30 -2.00
CA GLU A 374 -1.90 -27.19 -0.55
C GLU A 374 -3.24 -26.92 0.15
N SER A 375 -4.15 -26.18 -0.50
CA SER A 375 -5.46 -25.85 0.03
C SER A 375 -6.51 -25.65 -1.08
N GLY A 376 -7.78 -25.58 -0.70
CA GLY A 376 -8.91 -25.35 -1.62
C GLY A 376 -9.37 -26.59 -2.37
N THR A 377 -9.49 -26.48 -3.68
CA THR A 377 -9.98 -27.54 -4.60
C THR A 377 -9.09 -27.77 -5.82
N GLY A 378 -8.03 -26.97 -5.99
CA GLY A 378 -7.13 -27.00 -7.15
C GLY A 378 -7.67 -26.28 -8.39
N LEU A 379 -8.86 -25.66 -8.30
CA LEU A 379 -9.36 -24.71 -9.30
C LEU A 379 -9.56 -23.36 -8.62
N VAL A 380 -8.99 -22.31 -9.20
CA VAL A 380 -8.97 -20.97 -8.61
C VAL A 380 -9.89 -20.07 -9.42
N HIS A 381 -10.86 -19.43 -8.76
CA HIS A 381 -11.71 -18.43 -9.42
C HIS A 381 -10.87 -17.17 -9.69
N MET A 382 -11.06 -16.51 -10.83
CA MET A 382 -10.25 -15.36 -11.24
C MET A 382 -11.10 -14.08 -11.30
N ALA A 383 -10.73 -13.07 -10.52
CA ALA A 383 -11.33 -11.74 -10.50
C ALA A 383 -10.22 -10.69 -10.65
N PRO A 384 -9.89 -10.25 -11.89
CA PRO A 384 -8.72 -9.40 -12.18
C PRO A 384 -8.75 -8.01 -11.53
N ASP A 385 -9.88 -7.62 -10.94
CA ASP A 385 -9.98 -6.42 -10.12
C ASP A 385 -9.32 -6.56 -8.74
N HIS A 386 -9.10 -7.79 -8.27
CA HIS A 386 -8.88 -8.10 -6.85
C HIS A 386 -7.74 -9.09 -6.57
N GLY A 387 -6.94 -9.43 -7.57
CA GLY A 387 -5.75 -10.29 -7.43
C GLY A 387 -4.71 -9.94 -8.48
N GLU A 388 -3.43 -9.90 -8.09
CA GLU A 388 -2.34 -9.56 -9.00
C GLU A 388 -2.11 -10.66 -10.04
N ASP A 389 -2.06 -11.92 -9.61
CA ASP A 389 -2.00 -13.09 -10.50
C ASP A 389 -3.23 -13.16 -11.41
N ASP A 390 -4.42 -12.87 -10.86
CA ASP A 390 -5.66 -12.77 -11.61
C ASP A 390 -5.56 -11.75 -12.73
N PHE A 391 -5.05 -10.57 -12.41
CA PHE A 391 -4.90 -9.47 -13.36
C PHE A 391 -3.93 -9.84 -14.49
N PHE A 392 -2.73 -10.33 -14.17
CA PHE A 392 -1.73 -10.64 -15.19
C PHE A 392 -2.18 -11.78 -16.11
N LEU A 393 -2.71 -12.88 -15.54
CA LEU A 393 -3.17 -13.99 -16.37
C LEU A 393 -4.38 -13.59 -17.22
N CYS A 394 -5.38 -12.92 -16.64
CA CYS A 394 -6.55 -12.46 -17.41
C CYS A 394 -6.13 -11.50 -18.53
N LYS A 395 -5.23 -10.55 -18.24
CA LYS A 395 -4.72 -9.59 -19.23
C LYS A 395 -3.97 -10.27 -20.37
N ALA A 396 -3.15 -11.29 -20.09
CA ALA A 396 -2.47 -12.09 -21.12
C ALA A 396 -3.45 -12.79 -22.08
N HIS A 397 -4.69 -13.04 -21.62
CA HIS A 397 -5.78 -13.63 -22.39
C HIS A 397 -6.82 -12.61 -22.88
N GLY A 398 -6.54 -11.30 -22.81
CA GLY A 398 -7.43 -10.24 -23.30
C GLY A 398 -8.69 -10.02 -22.44
N ILE A 399 -8.65 -10.41 -21.17
CA ILE A 399 -9.72 -10.19 -20.20
C ILE A 399 -9.36 -8.99 -19.33
N GLU A 400 -10.09 -7.90 -19.52
CA GLU A 400 -9.86 -6.65 -18.78
C GLU A 400 -10.58 -6.61 -17.42
N PRO A 401 -10.08 -5.85 -16.44
CA PRO A 401 -10.75 -5.61 -15.17
C PRO A 401 -12.09 -4.87 -15.36
N VAL A 402 -13.07 -5.12 -14.48
CA VAL A 402 -14.43 -4.55 -14.59
C VAL A 402 -14.74 -3.50 -13.53
N PHE A 403 -13.83 -3.25 -12.59
CA PHE A 403 -13.91 -2.23 -11.53
C PHE A 403 -15.18 -2.28 -10.68
N ALA A 404 -15.69 -3.48 -10.35
CA ALA A 404 -17.01 -3.66 -9.74
C ALA A 404 -17.17 -3.00 -8.35
N VAL A 405 -16.07 -2.80 -7.61
CA VAL A 405 -16.06 -2.24 -6.25
C VAL A 405 -15.48 -0.82 -6.25
N GLY A 406 -16.21 0.12 -5.64
CA GLY A 406 -15.87 1.53 -5.51
C GLY A 406 -14.85 1.83 -4.40
N PRO A 407 -14.44 3.11 -4.27
CA PRO A 407 -13.46 3.57 -3.28
C PRO A 407 -13.81 3.29 -1.82
N ASP A 408 -15.10 3.23 -1.49
CA ASP A 408 -15.64 2.95 -0.15
C ASP A 408 -15.82 1.44 0.13
N GLY A 409 -15.43 0.60 -0.82
CA GLY A 409 -15.62 -0.84 -0.74
C GLY A 409 -17.05 -1.30 -1.00
N LEU A 410 -17.94 -0.46 -1.50
CA LEU A 410 -19.27 -0.87 -1.97
C LEU A 410 -19.19 -1.31 -3.45
N TYR A 411 -20.03 -2.25 -3.87
CA TYR A 411 -20.25 -2.41 -5.31
C TYR A 411 -20.86 -1.14 -5.90
N ARG A 412 -20.48 -0.83 -7.14
CA ARG A 412 -21.01 0.35 -7.85
C ARG A 412 -22.53 0.33 -7.91
N ASP A 413 -23.15 1.51 -7.99
CA ASP A 413 -24.60 1.65 -8.00
C ASP A 413 -25.26 0.87 -9.16
N ASP A 414 -24.60 0.83 -10.31
CA ASP A 414 -25.04 0.16 -11.55
C ASP A 414 -24.73 -1.34 -11.58
N TRP A 415 -23.98 -1.89 -10.62
CA TRP A 415 -23.60 -3.29 -10.64
C TRP A 415 -24.82 -4.21 -10.43
N PRO A 416 -25.06 -5.25 -11.26
CA PRO A 416 -26.31 -6.00 -11.17
C PRO A 416 -26.47 -6.78 -9.86
N TRP A 417 -25.36 -7.28 -9.29
CA TRP A 417 -25.39 -8.05 -8.04
C TRP A 417 -24.91 -7.20 -6.89
N LEU A 418 -25.79 -6.88 -5.93
CA LEU A 418 -25.47 -6.04 -4.76
C LEU A 418 -25.09 -4.59 -5.11
N GLY A 419 -25.59 -4.07 -6.23
CA GLY A 419 -25.47 -2.65 -6.58
C GLY A 419 -26.40 -1.74 -5.76
N GLY A 420 -26.54 -0.48 -6.19
CA GLY A 420 -27.20 0.58 -5.42
C GLY A 420 -28.69 0.38 -5.17
N HIS A 421 -29.31 -0.48 -5.95
CA HIS A 421 -30.71 -0.89 -5.80
C HIS A 421 -30.92 -1.97 -4.73
N ASP A 422 -29.87 -2.68 -4.28
CA ASP A 422 -29.97 -3.75 -3.29
C ASP A 422 -29.71 -3.22 -1.87
N GLN A 423 -30.73 -3.26 -1.01
CA GLN A 423 -30.64 -2.81 0.38
C GLN A 423 -29.68 -3.65 1.24
N ARG A 424 -29.28 -4.84 0.77
CA ARG A 424 -28.31 -5.70 1.46
C ARG A 424 -26.87 -5.24 1.20
N ARG A 425 -26.65 -4.37 0.21
CA ARG A 425 -25.34 -3.80 -0.16
C ARG A 425 -24.64 -3.22 1.06
N ARG A 426 -23.36 -3.55 1.20
CA ARG A 426 -22.47 -3.10 2.28
C ARG A 426 -21.02 -3.26 1.83
N ALA A 427 -20.10 -2.67 2.59
CA ALA A 427 -18.68 -2.73 2.27
C ALA A 427 -18.18 -4.18 2.21
N VAL A 428 -17.30 -4.50 1.27
CA VAL A 428 -16.75 -5.85 1.06
C VAL A 428 -15.99 -6.41 2.26
N ILE A 429 -15.46 -5.51 3.10
CA ILE A 429 -14.79 -5.85 4.36
C ILE A 429 -15.77 -6.11 5.52
N ASN A 430 -17.07 -5.90 5.33
CA ASN A 430 -18.09 -6.14 6.35
C ASN A 430 -18.28 -7.65 6.53
N PRO A 431 -18.12 -8.20 7.75
CA PRO A 431 -18.21 -9.64 7.98
C PRO A 431 -19.58 -10.22 7.62
N ASN A 432 -20.65 -9.44 7.72
CA ASN A 432 -22.00 -9.87 7.40
C ASN A 432 -22.26 -9.95 5.89
N LEU A 433 -21.36 -9.46 5.03
CA LEU A 433 -21.52 -9.61 3.58
C LEU A 433 -21.30 -11.07 3.16
N ASN A 434 -20.31 -11.70 3.79
CA ASN A 434 -19.80 -13.02 3.42
C ASN A 434 -20.23 -14.12 4.40
N ALA A 435 -21.04 -13.80 5.42
CA ALA A 435 -21.40 -14.75 6.45
C ALA A 435 -22.01 -16.03 5.85
N PRO A 436 -21.67 -17.22 6.40
CA PRO A 436 -22.30 -18.48 5.98
C PRO A 436 -23.82 -18.39 6.01
N PRO A 437 -24.52 -19.09 5.12
CA PRO A 437 -25.96 -19.09 5.08
C PRO A 437 -26.53 -19.71 6.37
N LYS A 438 -27.75 -19.31 6.71
CA LYS A 438 -28.51 -19.92 7.80
C LYS A 438 -29.92 -20.26 7.35
N ASP A 439 -30.56 -21.20 8.04
CA ASP A 439 -31.93 -21.63 7.70
C ASP A 439 -32.97 -20.53 7.91
N ASP A 440 -32.68 -19.57 8.78
CA ASP A 440 -33.52 -18.39 9.03
C ASP A 440 -33.31 -17.26 7.99
N GLY A 441 -32.46 -17.48 6.98
CA GLY A 441 -32.15 -16.51 5.93
C GLY A 441 -31.29 -15.33 6.39
N THR A 442 -30.65 -15.40 7.56
CA THR A 442 -29.80 -14.33 8.10
C THR A 442 -28.33 -14.42 7.68
N GLY A 443 -28.00 -15.27 6.70
CA GLY A 443 -26.66 -15.36 6.12
C GLY A 443 -26.25 -14.12 5.34
N GLY A 444 -25.00 -14.11 4.89
CA GLY A 444 -24.48 -13.06 4.04
C GLY A 444 -25.11 -13.12 2.64
N PRO A 445 -25.46 -11.98 2.03
CA PRO A 445 -26.21 -11.95 0.78
C PRO A 445 -25.55 -12.71 -0.38
N ILE A 446 -24.22 -12.76 -0.41
CA ILE A 446 -23.49 -13.51 -1.45
C ILE A 446 -23.70 -15.01 -1.28
N CYS A 447 -23.48 -15.51 -0.06
CA CYS A 447 -23.64 -16.93 0.26
C CYS A 447 -25.10 -17.36 0.10
N GLU A 448 -26.06 -16.54 0.54
CA GLU A 448 -27.50 -16.81 0.36
C GLU A 448 -27.90 -16.85 -1.12
N ASP A 449 -27.40 -15.91 -1.93
CA ASP A 449 -27.70 -15.88 -3.36
C ASP A 449 -27.06 -17.07 -4.11
N LEU A 450 -25.84 -17.47 -3.77
CA LEU A 450 -25.18 -18.66 -4.31
C LEU A 450 -25.87 -19.96 -3.88
N LYS A 451 -26.35 -20.02 -2.62
CA LYS A 451 -27.14 -21.14 -2.11
C LYS A 451 -28.44 -21.28 -2.89
N ALA A 452 -29.17 -20.18 -3.05
CA ALA A 452 -30.44 -20.15 -3.80
C ALA A 452 -30.25 -20.48 -5.29
N ALA A 453 -29.08 -20.17 -5.87
CA ALA A 453 -28.72 -20.55 -7.23
C ALA A 453 -28.31 -22.02 -7.39
N GLY A 454 -28.23 -22.80 -6.30
CA GLY A 454 -27.75 -24.18 -6.33
C GLY A 454 -26.25 -24.28 -6.65
N ALA A 455 -25.46 -23.29 -6.25
CA ALA A 455 -24.03 -23.23 -6.56
C ALA A 455 -23.13 -23.29 -5.32
N LEU A 456 -23.66 -23.05 -4.12
CA LEU A 456 -22.87 -23.10 -2.89
C LEU A 456 -22.74 -24.53 -2.38
N LEU A 457 -21.51 -25.03 -2.30
CA LEU A 457 -21.18 -26.41 -1.86
C LEU A 457 -20.65 -26.47 -0.43
N SER A 458 -20.03 -25.38 0.04
CA SER A 458 -19.67 -25.22 1.44
C SER A 458 -19.58 -23.75 1.83
N ALA A 459 -19.80 -23.45 3.12
CA ALA A 459 -19.56 -22.13 3.68
C ALA A 459 -19.32 -22.22 5.19
N SER A 460 -18.17 -21.75 5.67
CA SER A 460 -17.82 -21.76 7.10
C SER A 460 -16.91 -20.60 7.47
N THR A 461 -17.01 -20.09 8.71
CA THR A 461 -16.16 -19.02 9.26
C THR A 461 -15.17 -19.60 10.27
N ASP A 462 -14.25 -20.42 9.77
CA ASP A 462 -13.27 -21.15 10.57
C ASP A 462 -11.87 -21.16 9.96
N TYR A 463 -11.66 -20.47 8.83
CA TYR A 463 -10.36 -20.42 8.17
C TYR A 463 -9.45 -19.37 8.82
N GLN A 464 -8.42 -19.81 9.55
CA GLN A 464 -7.43 -18.96 10.19
C GLN A 464 -6.25 -18.70 9.25
N HIS A 465 -5.93 -17.43 9.03
CA HIS A 465 -4.78 -17.01 8.23
C HIS A 465 -4.38 -15.58 8.55
N SER A 466 -3.17 -15.22 8.15
CA SER A 466 -2.66 -13.86 8.27
C SER A 466 -3.18 -12.99 7.14
N TYR A 467 -3.75 -11.83 7.46
CA TYR A 467 -4.41 -10.96 6.47
C TYR A 467 -3.97 -9.49 6.61
N PRO A 468 -3.80 -8.77 5.48
CA PRO A 468 -3.36 -7.38 5.50
C PRO A 468 -4.40 -6.41 6.08
N HIS A 469 -3.93 -5.54 6.96
CA HIS A 469 -4.67 -4.46 7.59
C HIS A 469 -3.92 -3.14 7.42
N SER A 470 -4.66 -2.04 7.34
CA SER A 470 -4.05 -0.71 7.37
C SER A 470 -3.40 -0.49 8.73
N TRP A 471 -2.12 -0.12 8.72
CA TRP A 471 -1.38 0.18 9.94
C TRP A 471 -1.99 1.34 10.76
N ARG A 472 -2.83 2.18 10.13
CA ARG A 472 -3.47 3.35 10.75
C ARG A 472 -4.85 3.00 11.28
N SER A 473 -5.79 2.61 10.41
CA SER A 473 -7.17 2.33 10.83
C SER A 473 -7.36 0.97 11.49
N LYS A 474 -6.39 0.05 11.38
CA LYS A 474 -6.48 -1.33 11.86
C LYS A 474 -7.65 -2.10 11.22
N LYS A 475 -7.99 -1.74 9.97
CA LYS A 475 -9.08 -2.35 9.19
C LYS A 475 -8.52 -3.11 8.00
N LYS A 476 -9.25 -4.15 7.58
CA LYS A 476 -8.91 -5.01 6.45
C LYS A 476 -8.66 -4.17 5.20
N VAL A 477 -7.57 -4.48 4.53
CA VAL A 477 -7.22 -3.97 3.19
C VAL A 477 -7.74 -4.95 2.15
N ILE A 478 -8.08 -4.45 0.97
CA ILE A 478 -8.44 -5.28 -0.18
C ILE A 478 -7.49 -4.99 -1.34
N TYR A 479 -7.33 -5.92 -2.25
CA TYR A 479 -6.83 -5.58 -3.57
C TYR A 479 -7.96 -4.97 -4.39
N ARG A 480 -7.68 -3.81 -4.98
CA ARG A 480 -8.62 -3.12 -5.86
C ARG A 480 -7.87 -2.54 -7.05
N CYS A 481 -8.29 -2.91 -8.25
CA CYS A 481 -7.80 -2.31 -9.47
C CYS A 481 -8.35 -0.90 -9.60
N THR A 482 -7.48 0.07 -9.87
CA THR A 482 -7.84 1.46 -10.07
C THR A 482 -6.79 2.13 -10.94
N PRO A 483 -7.16 3.12 -11.77
CA PRO A 483 -6.19 3.96 -12.44
C PRO A 483 -5.29 4.61 -11.38
N GLN A 484 -3.98 4.48 -11.55
CA GLN A 484 -2.95 5.08 -10.70
C GLN A 484 -1.77 5.52 -11.57
N TRP A 485 -0.94 6.38 -11.01
CA TRP A 485 0.33 6.83 -11.57
C TRP A 485 1.47 6.00 -11.00
N PHE A 486 2.36 5.57 -11.88
CA PHE A 486 3.46 4.66 -11.54
C PHE A 486 4.78 5.18 -12.09
N VAL A 487 5.85 4.96 -11.32
CA VAL A 487 7.23 5.00 -11.83
C VAL A 487 7.66 3.57 -12.14
N PRO A 488 7.99 3.27 -13.41
CA PRO A 488 8.46 1.96 -13.79
C PRO A 488 9.89 1.73 -13.28
N MET A 489 10.14 0.58 -12.66
CA MET A 489 11.47 0.23 -12.15
C MET A 489 12.40 -0.33 -13.24
N ASP A 490 11.82 -0.95 -14.27
CA ASP A 490 12.54 -1.72 -15.31
C ASP A 490 12.41 -1.14 -16.72
N VAL A 491 12.06 0.14 -16.84
CA VAL A 491 12.09 0.87 -18.11
C VAL A 491 13.38 1.67 -18.21
N ALA A 492 14.02 1.62 -19.38
CA ALA A 492 15.23 2.37 -19.69
C ALA A 492 14.99 3.88 -19.58
N ILE A 493 15.94 4.59 -18.97
CA ILE A 493 15.84 6.04 -18.75
C ILE A 493 16.28 6.79 -20.01
N ASP A 494 15.45 7.71 -20.52
CA ASP A 494 15.85 8.64 -21.59
C ASP A 494 16.74 9.77 -21.05
N ARG A 495 17.81 10.10 -21.78
CA ARG A 495 18.96 10.88 -21.30
C ARG A 495 19.08 12.27 -21.92
N GLN A 496 18.08 12.72 -22.68
CA GLN A 496 18.22 13.88 -23.56
C GLN A 496 18.76 15.14 -22.89
N THR A 497 18.40 15.47 -21.63
CA THR A 497 19.02 16.58 -20.88
C THR A 497 18.84 16.42 -19.36
N PRO A 498 19.89 16.54 -18.52
CA PRO A 498 19.77 16.58 -17.06
C PRO A 498 19.22 17.93 -16.57
N PHE A 499 18.40 17.93 -15.52
CA PHE A 499 17.73 19.12 -14.98
C PHE A 499 18.49 19.79 -13.84
N CYS A 500 19.42 19.09 -13.20
CA CYS A 500 20.36 19.67 -12.23
C CYS A 500 21.78 19.09 -12.38
N ALA A 501 22.76 19.71 -11.73
CA ALA A 501 24.16 19.28 -11.80
C ALA A 501 24.36 17.86 -11.24
N ALA A 502 23.71 17.55 -10.11
CA ALA A 502 23.76 16.22 -9.51
C ALA A 502 23.19 15.14 -10.46
N GLU A 503 22.10 15.45 -11.15
CA GLU A 503 21.52 14.55 -12.14
C GLU A 503 22.43 14.39 -13.37
N ALA A 504 23.14 15.45 -13.78
CA ALA A 504 24.09 15.38 -14.88
C ALA A 504 25.21 14.36 -14.59
N ASP A 505 25.76 14.39 -13.37
CA ASP A 505 26.80 13.46 -12.95
C ASP A 505 26.27 12.02 -12.87
N ILE A 506 25.06 11.83 -12.32
CA ILE A 506 24.40 10.52 -12.27
C ILE A 506 24.20 9.98 -13.70
N ARG A 507 23.59 10.76 -14.60
CA ARG A 507 23.34 10.34 -15.99
C ARG A 507 24.64 10.08 -16.77
N ALA A 508 25.69 10.84 -16.51
CA ALA A 508 27.01 10.64 -17.14
C ALA A 508 27.70 9.35 -16.68
N ALA A 509 27.46 8.91 -15.44
CA ALA A 509 28.03 7.68 -14.88
C ALA A 509 27.26 6.41 -15.29
N GLN A 510 26.01 6.54 -15.73
CA GLN A 510 25.17 5.40 -16.13
C GLN A 510 25.44 4.95 -17.58
N ALA A 511 25.24 3.67 -17.88
CA ALA A 511 25.40 3.11 -19.24
C ALA A 511 24.09 3.19 -20.04
N ASP A 512 24.12 3.44 -21.36
CA ASP A 512 22.88 3.64 -22.14
C ASP A 512 21.88 2.49 -21.97
N GLY A 513 20.61 2.85 -21.74
CA GLY A 513 19.54 1.89 -21.52
C GLY A 513 19.41 1.34 -20.09
N GLU A 514 20.21 1.84 -19.14
CA GLU A 514 20.09 1.45 -17.72
C GLU A 514 18.72 1.84 -17.14
N THR A 515 18.14 0.96 -16.31
CA THR A 515 16.85 1.18 -15.64
C THR A 515 17.03 1.86 -14.27
N LEU A 516 15.92 2.34 -13.68
CA LEU A 516 15.95 2.92 -12.34
C LEU A 516 16.39 1.90 -11.28
N ARG A 517 15.98 0.62 -11.42
CA ARG A 517 16.43 -0.48 -10.56
C ARG A 517 17.94 -0.69 -10.65
N GLN A 518 18.48 -0.78 -11.87
CA GLN A 518 19.91 -1.00 -12.09
C GLN A 518 20.74 0.14 -11.49
N THR A 519 20.31 1.37 -11.74
CA THR A 519 20.90 2.58 -11.14
C THR A 519 20.92 2.50 -9.62
N ALA A 520 19.77 2.19 -9.00
CA ALA A 520 19.66 2.14 -7.55
C ALA A 520 20.55 1.04 -6.94
N VAL A 521 20.60 -0.15 -7.56
CA VAL A 521 21.47 -1.26 -7.12
C VAL A 521 22.95 -0.87 -7.24
N ALA A 522 23.35 -0.21 -8.32
CA ALA A 522 24.71 0.27 -8.49
C ALA A 522 25.08 1.32 -7.41
N ALA A 523 24.19 2.28 -7.13
CA ALA A 523 24.38 3.29 -6.09
C ALA A 523 24.48 2.67 -4.68
N ILE A 524 23.67 1.66 -4.39
CA ILE A 524 23.73 0.91 -3.11
C ILE A 524 25.08 0.20 -2.96
N ALA A 525 25.61 -0.39 -4.03
CA ALA A 525 26.91 -1.06 -4.00
C ALA A 525 28.07 -0.08 -3.69
N GLN A 526 27.97 1.15 -4.19
CA GLN A 526 28.95 2.23 -3.95
C GLN A 526 28.80 2.88 -2.56
N THR A 527 27.62 2.78 -1.94
CA THR A 527 27.33 3.42 -0.66
C THR A 527 27.87 2.59 0.52
N ARG A 528 28.57 3.23 1.46
CA ARG A 528 29.02 2.58 2.69
C ARG A 528 27.88 2.46 3.71
N PHE A 529 27.64 1.25 4.21
CA PHE A 529 26.62 0.98 5.24
C PHE A 529 27.23 0.62 6.60
N VAL A 530 26.60 1.07 7.67
CA VAL A 530 26.93 0.70 9.06
C VAL A 530 25.63 0.39 9.81
N PRO A 531 25.39 -0.86 10.24
CA PRO A 531 26.18 -2.06 9.99
C PRO A 531 26.09 -2.53 8.52
N GLU A 532 27.10 -3.25 8.05
CA GLU A 532 27.21 -3.71 6.65
C GLU A 532 26.00 -4.54 6.19
N LYS A 533 25.39 -5.31 7.09
CA LYS A 533 24.16 -6.08 6.81
C LYS A 533 23.01 -5.22 6.26
N GLY A 534 23.00 -3.92 6.53
CA GLY A 534 22.01 -2.98 5.99
C GLY A 534 22.03 -2.94 4.46
N ARG A 535 23.22 -3.06 3.85
CA ARG A 535 23.37 -3.11 2.39
C ARG A 535 22.63 -4.29 1.78
N ASN A 536 22.75 -5.47 2.36
CA ASN A 536 22.07 -6.67 1.83
C ASN A 536 20.55 -6.54 1.91
N ARG A 537 20.04 -6.00 3.03
CA ARG A 537 18.60 -5.82 3.22
C ARG A 537 18.00 -4.85 2.19
N ILE A 538 18.64 -3.70 1.96
CA ILE A 538 18.14 -2.73 0.98
C ILE A 538 18.35 -3.21 -0.46
N SER A 539 19.44 -3.92 -0.75
CA SER A 539 19.69 -4.50 -2.08
C SER A 539 18.61 -5.50 -2.46
N SER A 540 18.33 -6.49 -1.59
CA SER A 540 17.29 -7.48 -1.87
C SER A 540 15.89 -6.87 -2.00
N MET A 541 15.59 -5.82 -1.22
CA MET A 541 14.33 -5.07 -1.36
C MET A 541 14.24 -4.40 -2.73
N VAL A 542 15.31 -3.73 -3.19
CA VAL A 542 15.32 -3.00 -4.47
C VAL A 542 15.36 -3.95 -5.67
N GLU A 543 16.04 -5.09 -5.58
CA GLU A 543 16.11 -6.10 -6.64
C GLU A 543 14.72 -6.67 -6.99
N GLY A 544 13.87 -6.94 -5.99
CA GLY A 544 12.52 -7.48 -6.18
C GLY A 544 11.40 -6.42 -6.21
N ARG A 545 11.72 -5.13 -6.13
CA ARG A 545 10.70 -4.08 -5.96
C ARG A 545 9.78 -3.95 -7.18
N PRO A 546 8.45 -4.00 -7.07
CA PRO A 546 7.56 -3.70 -8.20
C PRO A 546 7.59 -2.20 -8.55
N ASP A 547 6.93 -1.84 -9.66
CA ASP A 547 6.71 -0.45 -10.05
C ASP A 547 6.08 0.37 -8.92
N TRP A 548 6.60 1.58 -8.70
CA TRP A 548 6.21 2.39 -7.55
C TRP A 548 4.92 3.16 -7.84
N VAL A 549 3.86 2.83 -7.10
CA VAL A 549 2.60 3.58 -7.10
C VAL A 549 2.79 4.95 -6.44
N LEU A 550 2.79 6.01 -7.24
CA LEU A 550 2.98 7.39 -6.77
C LEU A 550 1.69 8.04 -6.29
N SER A 551 0.56 7.77 -6.92
CA SER A 551 -0.67 8.51 -6.64
C SER A 551 -1.38 8.05 -5.37
N ARG A 552 -2.02 9.01 -4.68
CA ARG A 552 -2.91 8.81 -3.53
C ARG A 552 -4.16 9.67 -3.72
N GLN A 553 -5.33 9.08 -3.47
CA GLN A 553 -6.64 9.74 -3.62
C GLN A 553 -7.01 10.50 -2.33
N ARG A 554 -6.20 11.52 -2.00
CA ARG A 554 -6.19 12.20 -0.71
C ARG A 554 -6.10 13.72 -0.89
N ALA A 555 -6.29 14.47 0.18
CA ALA A 555 -6.40 15.93 0.10
C ALA A 555 -5.15 16.68 0.57
N TRP A 556 -4.31 16.09 1.43
CA TRP A 556 -3.18 16.76 2.07
C TRP A 556 -1.84 16.14 1.66
N GLY A 557 -1.24 16.76 0.65
CA GLY A 557 0.11 16.50 0.17
C GLY A 557 0.35 17.24 -1.15
N VAL A 558 1.51 17.04 -1.75
CA VAL A 558 1.86 17.68 -3.01
C VAL A 558 1.04 17.07 -4.15
N PRO A 559 0.29 17.85 -4.95
CA PRO A 559 -0.52 17.31 -6.04
C PRO A 559 0.35 16.72 -7.16
N ILE A 560 -0.17 15.71 -7.84
CA ILE A 560 0.35 15.29 -9.16
C ILE A 560 -0.08 16.35 -10.16
N THR A 561 0.82 17.28 -10.45
CA THR A 561 0.56 18.49 -11.25
C THR A 561 0.66 18.23 -12.75
N LEU A 562 -0.14 17.27 -13.22
CA LEU A 562 -0.19 16.87 -14.63
C LEU A 562 -1.56 17.19 -15.24
N PHE A 563 -1.54 17.56 -16.51
CA PHE A 563 -2.72 17.59 -17.37
C PHE A 563 -2.73 16.36 -18.26
N VAL A 564 -3.87 15.70 -18.40
CA VAL A 564 -4.05 14.56 -19.30
C VAL A 564 -4.96 14.96 -20.45
N ASP A 565 -4.51 14.79 -21.68
CA ASP A 565 -5.34 15.02 -22.86
C ASP A 565 -6.48 14.00 -22.89
N ARG A 566 -7.72 14.49 -22.96
CA ARG A 566 -8.93 13.66 -22.85
C ARG A 566 -9.10 12.67 -23.99
N LYS A 567 -8.47 12.90 -25.15
CA LYS A 567 -8.62 12.05 -26.35
C LYS A 567 -7.60 10.92 -26.37
N SER A 568 -6.34 11.24 -26.08
CA SER A 568 -5.21 10.31 -26.14
C SER A 568 -4.94 9.62 -24.81
N GLY A 569 -5.39 10.19 -23.68
CA GLY A 569 -5.08 9.69 -22.35
C GLY A 569 -3.62 9.92 -21.93
N GLN A 570 -2.82 10.63 -22.74
CA GLN A 570 -1.43 10.96 -22.45
C GLN A 570 -1.34 12.24 -21.62
N TYR A 571 -0.34 12.31 -20.72
CA TYR A 571 -0.08 13.56 -20.02
C TYR A 571 0.61 14.58 -20.93
N LEU A 572 0.34 15.86 -20.67
CA LEU A 572 1.01 16.97 -21.31
C LEU A 572 2.41 17.15 -20.70
N CYS A 573 3.43 17.01 -21.53
CA CYS A 573 4.81 17.27 -21.18
C CYS A 573 5.29 18.50 -21.97
N ASP A 574 5.15 19.68 -21.37
CA ASP A 574 5.52 20.96 -22.00
C ASP A 574 6.31 21.82 -20.99
N PRO A 575 7.58 22.17 -21.28
CA PRO A 575 8.42 22.92 -20.35
C PRO A 575 7.86 24.29 -19.93
N ALA A 576 7.13 24.97 -20.82
CA ALA A 576 6.56 26.28 -20.51
C ALA A 576 5.33 26.16 -19.59
N VAL A 577 4.51 25.12 -19.79
CA VAL A 577 3.41 24.77 -18.86
C VAL A 577 3.99 24.37 -17.51
N ASN A 578 4.98 23.48 -17.49
CA ASN A 578 5.68 23.03 -16.28
C ASN A 578 6.24 24.20 -15.46
N ALA A 579 6.91 25.14 -16.12
CA ALA A 579 7.45 26.34 -15.47
C ALA A 579 6.35 27.22 -14.83
N ARG A 580 5.20 27.40 -15.49
CA ARG A 580 4.07 28.17 -14.95
C ARG A 580 3.46 27.48 -13.73
N ILE A 581 3.33 26.16 -13.77
CA ILE A 581 2.85 25.35 -12.64
C ILE A 581 3.79 25.51 -11.44
N ILE A 582 5.11 25.29 -11.62
CA ILE A 582 6.10 25.43 -10.54
C ILE A 582 6.06 26.83 -9.93
N ALA A 583 6.00 27.87 -10.76
CA ALA A 583 5.92 29.25 -10.28
C ALA A 583 4.66 29.50 -9.43
N ALA A 584 3.50 28.99 -9.87
CA ALA A 584 2.26 29.14 -9.13
C ALA A 584 2.25 28.40 -7.80
N ILE A 585 2.81 27.17 -7.74
CA ILE A 585 2.95 26.42 -6.49
C ILE A 585 3.94 27.12 -5.55
N ARG A 586 5.03 27.71 -6.07
CA ARG A 586 5.96 28.46 -5.24
C ARG A 586 5.32 29.69 -4.58
N GLU A 587 4.37 30.33 -5.27
CA GLU A 587 3.66 31.50 -4.76
C GLU A 587 2.49 31.15 -3.83
N GLY A 588 1.64 30.19 -4.24
CA GLY A 588 0.38 29.88 -3.56
C GLY A 588 0.34 28.52 -2.85
N GLY A 589 1.45 27.79 -2.82
CA GLY A 589 1.52 26.42 -2.32
C GLY A 589 0.67 25.44 -3.13
N VAL A 590 0.41 24.26 -2.57
CA VAL A 590 -0.47 23.24 -3.17
C VAL A 590 -1.89 23.72 -3.45
N ASP A 591 -2.36 24.77 -2.77
CA ASP A 591 -3.67 25.37 -2.99
C ASP A 591 -3.77 26.10 -4.33
N ALA A 592 -2.63 26.49 -4.92
CA ALA A 592 -2.61 27.07 -6.25
C ALA A 592 -3.18 26.10 -7.30
N TRP A 593 -2.95 24.78 -7.18
CA TRP A 593 -3.40 23.79 -8.17
C TRP A 593 -4.91 23.58 -8.15
N SER A 594 -5.64 24.36 -8.96
CA SER A 594 -7.11 24.34 -9.01
C SER A 594 -7.67 24.32 -10.44
N ASP A 595 -8.96 23.97 -10.56
CA ASP A 595 -9.64 23.92 -11.87
C ASP A 595 -9.81 25.31 -12.48
N GLU A 596 -10.03 26.33 -11.64
CA GLU A 596 -10.24 27.72 -12.07
C GLU A 596 -8.99 28.32 -12.74
N ARG A 597 -7.80 27.81 -12.41
CA ARG A 597 -6.52 28.28 -12.93
C ARG A 597 -5.99 27.44 -14.09
N MET A 598 -6.70 26.41 -14.55
CA MET A 598 -6.23 25.52 -15.62
C MET A 598 -5.73 26.27 -16.85
N GLN A 599 -6.49 27.25 -17.33
CA GLN A 599 -6.12 28.01 -18.52
C GLN A 599 -4.88 28.89 -18.32
N GLU A 600 -4.61 29.33 -17.09
CA GLU A 600 -3.40 30.09 -16.73
C GLU A 600 -2.15 29.22 -16.90
N TYR A 601 -2.20 27.96 -16.45
CA TYR A 601 -1.10 27.00 -16.60
C TYR A 601 -0.89 26.59 -18.05
N LEU A 602 -1.98 26.26 -18.72
CA LEU A 602 -1.97 25.82 -20.11
C LEU A 602 -1.51 26.94 -21.05
N GLY A 603 -1.76 28.22 -20.71
CA GLY A 603 -1.40 29.33 -21.58
C GLY A 603 -2.26 29.35 -22.86
N PRO A 604 -1.88 30.12 -23.89
CA PRO A 604 -2.70 30.28 -25.09
C PRO A 604 -2.63 29.09 -26.07
N ASP A 605 -1.64 28.21 -25.94
CA ASP A 605 -1.36 27.14 -26.89
C ASP A 605 -2.26 25.91 -26.71
N TYR A 606 -2.91 25.80 -25.54
CA TYR A 606 -3.77 24.68 -25.17
C TYR A 606 -5.12 25.19 -24.63
N ARG A 607 -6.19 24.39 -24.77
CA ARG A 607 -7.53 24.73 -24.30
C ARG A 607 -7.88 23.87 -23.09
N ALA A 608 -8.27 24.49 -21.96
CA ALA A 608 -8.55 23.77 -20.73
C ALA A 608 -9.60 22.64 -20.87
N GLU A 609 -10.57 22.79 -21.77
CA GLU A 609 -11.59 21.76 -22.02
C GLU A 609 -11.04 20.47 -22.64
N ASP A 610 -9.92 20.52 -23.36
CA ASP A 610 -9.30 19.35 -23.98
C ASP A 610 -8.50 18.51 -22.95
N TYR A 611 -8.26 19.06 -21.75
CA TYR A 611 -7.44 18.45 -20.72
C TYR A 611 -8.22 18.12 -19.44
N GLU A 612 -7.82 17.03 -18.79
CA GLU A 612 -8.19 16.64 -17.43
C GLU A 612 -7.06 17.07 -16.49
N ARG A 613 -7.38 17.82 -15.43
CA ARG A 613 -6.44 18.07 -14.35
C ARG A 613 -6.38 16.85 -13.43
N ILE A 614 -5.19 16.37 -13.13
CA ILE A 614 -5.03 15.30 -12.14
C ILE A 614 -5.22 15.87 -10.72
N ILE A 615 -6.06 15.20 -9.95
CA ILE A 615 -6.43 15.59 -8.57
C ILE A 615 -5.78 14.72 -7.50
N ASP A 616 -5.10 13.65 -7.91
CA ASP A 616 -4.33 12.80 -7.01
C ASP A 616 -3.17 13.59 -6.40
N ILE A 617 -2.77 13.23 -5.19
CA ILE A 617 -1.54 13.72 -4.55
C ILE A 617 -0.43 12.67 -4.66
N LEU A 618 0.80 13.11 -4.50
CA LEU A 618 1.97 12.26 -4.40
C LEU A 618 1.98 11.47 -3.09
N ASP A 619 2.60 10.31 -3.17
CA ASP A 619 3.02 9.51 -2.02
C ASP A 619 3.94 10.32 -1.12
N VAL A 620 3.74 10.27 0.19
CA VAL A 620 4.54 11.03 1.15
C VAL A 620 6.02 10.59 1.16
N TRP A 621 6.27 9.34 0.75
CA TRP A 621 7.62 8.84 0.53
C TRP A 621 8.34 9.56 -0.63
N PHE A 622 7.58 10.12 -1.59
CA PHE A 622 8.13 10.98 -2.64
C PHE A 622 8.53 12.34 -2.07
N ASP A 623 7.69 12.96 -1.23
CA ASP A 623 7.99 14.24 -0.57
C ASP A 623 9.28 14.16 0.24
N SER A 624 9.40 13.16 1.12
CA SER A 624 10.60 12.91 1.92
C SER A 624 11.80 12.45 1.07
N GLY A 625 11.55 11.70 0.00
CA GLY A 625 12.55 11.31 -1.00
C GLY A 625 13.19 12.51 -1.70
N CYS A 626 12.47 13.61 -1.88
CA CYS A 626 12.97 14.84 -2.52
C CYS A 626 13.75 15.78 -1.58
N THR A 627 13.95 15.40 -0.31
CA THR A 627 14.63 16.28 0.67
C THR A 627 16.04 16.65 0.23
N HIS A 628 16.77 15.80 -0.49
CA HIS A 628 18.07 16.17 -1.03
C HIS A 628 17.96 17.38 -1.98
N ALA A 629 16.95 17.43 -2.84
CA ALA A 629 16.76 18.50 -3.81
C ALA A 629 16.40 19.83 -3.14
N PHE A 630 15.36 19.85 -2.30
CA PHE A 630 14.93 21.11 -1.70
C PHE A 630 15.75 21.56 -0.49
N VAL A 631 16.61 20.70 0.09
CA VAL A 631 17.49 21.05 1.22
C VAL A 631 18.95 21.23 0.79
N LEU A 632 19.54 20.23 0.14
CA LEU A 632 20.98 20.20 -0.18
C LEU A 632 21.31 20.88 -1.50
N GLU A 633 20.36 20.97 -2.44
CA GLU A 633 20.61 21.51 -3.79
C GLU A 633 19.97 22.89 -4.02
N SER A 634 18.89 23.21 -3.31
CA SER A 634 18.10 24.44 -3.54
C SER A 634 18.82 25.76 -3.25
N GLY A 635 19.93 25.72 -2.51
CA GLY A 635 20.64 26.90 -2.02
C GLY A 635 19.91 27.65 -0.89
N LYS A 636 18.75 27.16 -0.41
CA LYS A 636 18.05 27.75 0.74
C LYS A 636 18.88 27.67 2.03
N TRP A 637 19.76 26.68 2.15
CA TRP A 637 20.74 26.56 3.23
C TRP A 637 22.18 26.59 2.67
N PRO A 638 22.78 27.78 2.51
CA PRO A 638 24.13 27.93 1.93
C PRO A 638 25.21 27.14 2.68
N ASP A 639 25.05 26.96 4.00
CA ASP A 639 25.99 26.20 4.81
C ASP A 639 26.02 24.70 4.44
N LEU A 640 24.93 24.16 3.88
CA LEU A 640 24.84 22.78 3.42
C LEU A 640 25.38 22.58 1.99
N LEU A 641 25.61 23.66 1.24
CA LEU A 641 26.17 23.56 -0.10
C LEU A 641 27.64 23.12 -0.06
N ARG A 642 27.99 22.22 -0.98
CA ARG A 642 29.37 21.87 -1.26
C ARG A 642 30.06 23.02 -2.03
N PRO A 643 31.37 23.22 -1.85
CA PRO A 643 32.10 24.23 -2.60
C PRO A 643 32.18 23.88 -4.10
N ASP A 644 32.31 24.90 -4.94
CA ASP A 644 32.46 24.73 -6.39
C ASP A 644 33.62 23.77 -6.72
N GLY A 645 33.37 22.82 -7.62
CA GLY A 645 34.35 21.80 -8.04
C GLY A 645 34.57 20.67 -7.04
N TYR A 646 33.76 20.55 -5.98
CA TYR A 646 33.75 19.37 -5.12
C TYR A 646 33.29 18.13 -5.89
N ASP A 647 34.09 17.06 -5.82
CA ASP A 647 33.80 15.75 -6.40
C ASP A 647 33.50 14.76 -5.27
N GLY A 648 32.22 14.46 -5.07
CA GLY A 648 31.73 13.59 -3.99
C GLY A 648 30.23 13.75 -3.71
N PRO A 649 29.69 13.01 -2.72
CA PRO A 649 28.25 13.03 -2.43
C PRO A 649 27.81 14.36 -1.79
N PRO A 650 26.56 14.80 -2.03
CA PRO A 650 25.98 15.99 -1.40
C PRO A 650 26.02 15.93 0.13
N ALA A 651 25.81 14.73 0.71
CA ALA A 651 25.91 14.47 2.14
C ALA A 651 26.97 13.41 2.45
N ASP A 652 27.70 13.59 3.55
CA ASP A 652 28.68 12.62 4.06
C ASP A 652 28.03 11.49 4.87
N LEU A 653 26.87 11.77 5.46
CA LEU A 653 26.13 10.81 6.27
C LEU A 653 24.62 11.05 6.19
N TYR A 654 23.88 9.97 5.98
CA TYR A 654 22.45 9.87 6.25
C TYR A 654 22.25 8.85 7.37
N LEU A 655 21.50 9.21 8.42
CA LEU A 655 21.27 8.37 9.59
C LEU A 655 19.77 8.24 9.83
N GLU A 656 19.26 7.04 9.58
CA GLU A 656 17.86 6.65 9.74
C GLU A 656 17.65 5.79 10.99
#